data_AF-A0A8U0SP56-F1
#
_entry.id   AF-A0A8U0SP56-F1
#
_cell.length_a   1.000
_cell.length_b   1.000
_cell.length_c   1.000
_cell.angle_alpha   90.00
_cell.angle_beta   90.00
_cell.angle_gamma   90.00
#
_symmetry.space_group_name_H-M   'P 1'
#
loop_
_entity.id
_entity.type
_entity.pdbx_description
1 polymer ?
#
loop_
_entity_poly.entity_id
_entity_poly.type
_entity_poly.pdbx_seq_one_letter_code
_entity_poly.pdbx_strand_id
1 'polypeptide(L)'
;MALDGIRMPDGCYADGTWELSVHVTDLNRDVTLRVTGEVHIGGVMLKLVEKLDVKKDWSDHALWWEKKRTWLLKTHWTLDKYGIQADAKLQFTPQHKLLRLQLPNMKYVKVKVNFSDRVFKAVSDICKTFNIRHPEELSLLKKPRDPTKKKKKKLDDQSEDEALELEGPLITPGSGTDVLYIGPLKGSIYSSPGLYSKTMTPTYDAHDGSPLSPTSAWFGDSALSEGNPGILAVSQPITSPEILAKMFKPQALLDKAKINQGWLDSSRSLMEQDVKENEALLLRFKYYSFFDLNPKYDAIRINQLYEQAKWAILLEEIECTEEEMMMFAALQYHINKLSIMTSENHLNNSDKEVDEVDAALSDLEITLEGGKTSTILGDITSIPELADYIKVFKPKKLTLKGYKQYWCTFKDTSISCYKSKEESSGTPAHQMNLRGCEVTPDVNISGQKFNIKLLIPVAEGMNEIWLRCDNEKQYAHWMAACRLASKGKTMADSSYNLEVQNILSFLKMQHLNPDPQLIPEQITTDINPECLVSPRYLKKYKNKQITARILEAHQNVAQMSLIEAKMRFIQAWQSLPEFGITHFIARFQGGKKEELIGIAYNRLIRMDASTGDAIKTWRFSNMKQWNVNWEIKMVTVEFADEVRLSFICTEVDCKVVHEFIGGYIFLSTRAKDQNESLDEEMFYKLTSGWV
;
A
#
# COMPACT_ATOMS: atom_id res chain seq x y z
N MET A 1 59.38 23.60 -15.36
CA MET A 1 59.46 24.20 -14.01
C MET A 1 59.24 23.09 -13.03
N ALA A 2 60.25 22.78 -12.21
CA ALA A 2 60.21 21.72 -11.21
C ALA A 2 59.27 22.13 -10.07
N LEU A 3 58.38 21.23 -9.67
CA LEU A 3 57.57 21.37 -8.46
C LEU A 3 58.45 20.99 -7.25
N ASP A 4 58.79 21.99 -6.44
CA ASP A 4 59.44 21.80 -5.14
C ASP A 4 58.53 20.99 -4.22
N GLY A 5 58.84 19.70 -4.05
CA GLY A 5 58.22 18.85 -3.04
C GLY A 5 58.79 19.13 -1.65
N ILE A 6 57.92 19.17 -0.63
CA ILE A 6 58.32 19.33 0.77
C ILE A 6 59.14 18.09 1.19
N ARG A 7 60.39 18.32 1.62
CA ARG A 7 61.31 17.27 2.09
C ARG A 7 61.03 16.95 3.56
N MET A 8 60.68 15.70 3.85
CA MET A 8 60.44 15.20 5.19
C MET A 8 61.78 15.00 5.96
N PRO A 9 61.77 14.95 7.31
CA PRO A 9 62.98 14.82 8.13
C PRO A 9 63.79 13.53 7.92
N ASP A 10 63.20 12.53 7.28
CA ASP A 10 63.81 11.26 6.89
C ASP A 10 64.53 11.31 5.53
N GLY A 11 64.48 12.45 4.83
CA GLY A 11 65.11 12.63 3.52
C GLY A 11 64.23 12.23 2.32
N CYS A 12 63.00 11.78 2.54
CA CYS A 12 62.04 11.47 1.48
C CYS A 12 61.27 12.72 1.04
N TYR A 13 60.96 12.82 -0.26
CA TYR A 13 60.04 13.84 -0.76
C TYR A 13 58.60 13.44 -0.43
N ALA A 14 57.78 14.38 0.04
CA ALA A 14 56.34 14.18 0.17
C ALA A 14 55.74 14.02 -1.24
N ASP A 15 55.58 12.78 -1.68
CA ASP A 15 55.03 12.41 -2.99
C ASP A 15 53.49 12.51 -3.06
N GLY A 16 52.88 13.06 -2.01
CA GLY A 16 51.43 13.17 -1.87
C GLY A 16 50.72 11.82 -1.66
N THR A 17 51.47 10.73 -1.50
CA THR A 17 50.90 9.40 -1.25
C THR A 17 50.58 9.20 0.22
N TRP A 18 49.53 8.43 0.47
CA TRP A 18 49.11 8.05 1.82
C TRP A 18 48.53 6.63 1.81
N GLU A 19 48.34 6.07 3.00
CA GLU A 19 47.88 4.70 3.18
C GLU A 19 46.37 4.63 3.43
N LEU A 20 45.66 3.98 2.52
CA LEU A 20 44.22 3.73 2.62
C LEU A 20 43.98 2.35 3.23
N SER A 21 43.25 2.31 4.34
CA SER A 21 42.85 1.07 5.00
C SER A 21 41.50 0.59 4.46
N VAL A 22 41.45 -0.64 3.95
CA VAL A 22 40.24 -1.28 3.44
C VAL A 22 40.02 -2.63 4.14
N HIS A 23 38.87 -2.78 4.79
CA HIS A 23 38.45 -4.01 5.44
C HIS A 23 37.56 -4.84 4.50
N VAL A 24 37.97 -6.05 4.13
CA VAL A 24 37.20 -6.98 3.30
C VAL A 24 36.31 -7.83 4.19
N THR A 25 35.00 -7.53 4.19
CA THR A 25 34.08 -7.98 5.25
C THR A 25 33.86 -9.50 5.26
N ASP A 26 33.77 -10.12 4.09
CA ASP A 26 33.46 -11.55 3.93
C ASP A 26 34.70 -12.45 4.06
N LEU A 27 35.90 -11.88 3.91
CA LEU A 27 37.16 -12.54 4.24
C LEU A 27 37.67 -12.20 5.65
N ASN A 28 37.04 -11.24 6.33
CA ASN A 28 37.48 -10.66 7.60
C ASN A 28 38.98 -10.29 7.59
N ARG A 29 39.40 -9.58 6.54
CA ARG A 29 40.80 -9.23 6.29
C ARG A 29 40.98 -7.74 6.05
N ASP A 30 41.98 -7.15 6.69
CA ASP A 30 42.37 -5.76 6.45
C ASP A 30 43.51 -5.69 5.43
N VAL A 31 43.37 -4.78 4.47
CA VAL A 31 44.36 -4.51 3.43
C VAL A 31 44.66 -3.02 3.41
N THR A 32 45.94 -2.68 3.35
CA THR A 32 46.39 -1.29 3.24
C THR A 32 46.95 -1.03 1.85
N LEU A 33 46.51 0.03 1.19
CA LEU A 33 46.94 0.41 -0.16
C LEU A 33 47.58 1.78 -0.16
N ARG A 34 48.73 1.93 -0.83
CA ARG A 34 49.33 3.25 -1.06
C ARG A 34 48.64 3.92 -2.25
N VAL A 35 48.06 5.09 -2.02
CA VAL A 35 47.24 5.83 -2.98
C VAL A 35 47.56 7.33 -2.97
N THR A 36 47.14 8.05 -3.99
CA THR A 36 47.06 9.52 -4.04
C THR A 36 45.60 9.94 -4.17
N GLY A 37 45.28 11.21 -3.90
CA GLY A 37 43.92 11.75 -4.03
C GLY A 37 43.32 11.63 -5.45
N GLU A 38 44.18 11.59 -6.47
CA GLU A 38 43.81 11.45 -7.88
C GLU A 38 43.43 10.02 -8.29
N VAL A 39 43.71 9.01 -7.45
CA VAL A 39 43.36 7.61 -7.78
C VAL A 39 41.84 7.46 -7.88
N HIS A 40 41.39 6.85 -8.97
CA HIS A 40 39.97 6.54 -9.16
C HIS A 40 39.52 5.38 -8.27
N ILE A 41 38.25 5.39 -7.85
CA ILE A 41 37.63 4.32 -7.05
C ILE A 41 37.80 2.94 -7.71
N GLY A 42 37.57 2.84 -9.02
CA GLY A 42 37.78 1.57 -9.76
C GLY A 42 39.24 1.11 -9.73
N GLY A 43 40.20 2.05 -9.73
CA GLY A 43 41.61 1.74 -9.56
C GLY A 43 41.95 1.22 -8.16
N VAL A 44 41.29 1.74 -7.12
CA VAL A 44 41.41 1.19 -5.76
C VAL A 44 40.88 -0.25 -5.70
N MET A 45 39.73 -0.52 -6.32
CA MET A 45 39.15 -1.88 -6.36
C MET A 45 40.07 -2.88 -7.07
N LEU A 46 40.65 -2.50 -8.21
CA LEU A 46 41.59 -3.37 -8.95
C LEU A 46 42.84 -3.67 -8.11
N LYS A 47 43.49 -2.64 -7.55
CA LYS A 47 44.66 -2.80 -6.66
C LYS A 47 44.36 -3.67 -5.44
N LEU A 48 43.15 -3.57 -4.90
CA LEU A 48 42.71 -4.38 -3.77
C LEU A 48 42.61 -5.86 -4.15
N VAL A 49 41.97 -6.18 -5.27
CA VAL A 49 41.81 -7.55 -5.76
C VAL A 49 43.16 -8.16 -6.12
N GLU A 50 44.04 -7.42 -6.80
CA GLU A 50 45.41 -7.85 -7.10
C GLU A 50 46.21 -8.16 -5.82
N LYS A 51 46.08 -7.32 -4.78
CA LYS A 51 46.79 -7.50 -3.51
C LYS A 51 46.25 -8.64 -2.66
N LEU A 52 44.96 -8.97 -2.80
CA LEU A 52 44.34 -10.09 -2.10
C LEU A 52 44.79 -11.45 -2.66
N ASP A 53 45.03 -11.52 -3.98
CA ASP A 53 45.45 -12.74 -4.70
C ASP A 53 44.56 -13.97 -4.39
N VAL A 54 43.24 -13.76 -4.32
CA VAL A 54 42.24 -14.82 -4.10
C VAL A 54 41.35 -14.96 -5.33
N LYS A 55 41.25 -16.19 -5.85
CA LYS A 55 40.28 -16.54 -6.89
C LYS A 55 38.87 -16.59 -6.30
N LYS A 56 38.15 -15.49 -6.45
CA LYS A 56 36.77 -15.31 -5.99
C LYS A 56 36.03 -14.39 -6.96
N ASP A 57 34.71 -14.53 -7.05
CA ASP A 57 33.87 -13.56 -7.74
C ASP A 57 33.71 -12.29 -6.88
N TRP A 58 34.15 -11.16 -7.44
CA TRP A 58 34.12 -9.83 -6.82
C TRP A 58 33.10 -8.91 -7.48
N SER A 59 32.28 -9.42 -8.42
CA SER A 59 31.32 -8.62 -9.20
C SER A 59 30.29 -7.89 -8.35
N ASP A 60 29.91 -8.47 -7.22
CA ASP A 60 28.95 -7.92 -6.27
C ASP A 60 29.60 -7.01 -5.20
N HIS A 61 30.93 -6.91 -5.13
CA HIS A 61 31.60 -6.13 -4.10
C HIS A 61 31.75 -4.66 -4.48
N ALA A 62 31.46 -3.78 -3.52
CA ALA A 62 31.67 -2.35 -3.64
C ALA A 62 32.33 -1.78 -2.38
N LEU A 63 32.85 -0.55 -2.51
CA LEU A 63 33.45 0.17 -1.41
C LEU A 63 32.39 0.95 -0.61
N TRP A 64 32.40 0.75 0.70
CA TRP A 64 31.53 1.42 1.67
C TRP A 64 32.37 2.26 2.65
N TRP A 65 31.94 3.51 2.88
CA TRP A 65 32.59 4.41 3.82
C TRP A 65 31.72 4.66 5.05
N GLU A 66 31.96 3.90 6.12
CA GLU A 66 31.17 3.92 7.35
C GLU A 66 31.10 5.31 8.01
N LYS A 67 32.23 6.04 8.07
CA LYS A 67 32.31 7.37 8.72
C LYS A 67 31.37 8.40 8.10
N LYS A 68 31.20 8.36 6.79
CA LYS A 68 30.29 9.26 6.04
C LYS A 68 28.96 8.60 5.68
N ARG A 69 28.80 7.31 5.98
CA ARG A 69 27.65 6.47 5.59
C ARG A 69 27.32 6.61 4.11
N THR A 70 28.30 6.36 3.24
CA THR A 70 28.08 6.45 1.80
C THR A 70 28.73 5.29 1.06
N TRP A 71 28.04 4.83 0.01
CA TRP A 71 28.61 3.92 -0.97
C TRP A 71 29.45 4.70 -1.99
N LEU A 72 30.53 4.07 -2.46
CA LEU A 72 31.44 4.63 -3.48
C LEU A 72 31.21 3.89 -4.82
N LEU A 73 30.02 4.02 -5.40
CA LEU A 73 29.63 3.25 -6.60
C LEU A 73 30.18 3.84 -7.91
N LYS A 74 30.51 5.15 -7.91
CA LYS A 74 31.03 5.82 -9.12
C LYS A 74 32.52 5.51 -9.31
N THR A 75 32.80 4.41 -10.01
CA THR A 75 34.16 3.89 -10.25
C THR A 75 35.11 4.89 -10.91
N HIS A 76 34.58 5.81 -11.72
CA HIS A 76 35.34 6.85 -12.43
C HIS A 76 35.68 8.08 -11.56
N TRP A 77 35.10 8.23 -10.37
CA TRP A 77 35.42 9.35 -9.49
C TRP A 77 36.74 9.12 -8.76
N THR A 78 37.45 10.22 -8.47
CA THR A 78 38.70 10.19 -7.69
C THR A 78 38.40 10.16 -6.19
N LEU A 79 39.38 9.72 -5.39
CA LEU A 79 39.31 9.76 -3.92
C LEU A 79 39.06 11.20 -3.42
N ASP A 80 39.72 12.19 -4.02
CA ASP A 80 39.53 13.61 -3.68
C ASP A 80 38.11 14.11 -3.96
N LYS A 81 37.48 13.64 -5.04
CA LYS A 81 36.10 14.03 -5.37
C LYS A 81 35.09 13.52 -4.34
N TYR A 82 35.35 12.38 -3.72
CA TYR A 82 34.59 11.90 -2.57
C TYR A 82 35.04 12.52 -1.23
N GLY A 83 36.16 13.25 -1.22
CA GLY A 83 36.75 13.84 -0.01
C GLY A 83 37.42 12.80 0.89
N ILE A 84 37.89 11.68 0.33
CA ILE A 84 38.55 10.61 1.07
C ILE A 84 40.00 11.00 1.31
N GLN A 85 40.41 10.99 2.58
CA GLN A 85 41.76 11.34 3.03
C GLN A 85 42.38 10.19 3.83
N ALA A 86 43.61 10.38 4.33
CA ALA A 86 44.41 9.37 5.02
C ALA A 86 43.76 8.75 6.28
N ASP A 87 42.81 9.45 6.92
CA ASP A 87 42.10 8.95 8.10
C ASP A 87 40.88 8.07 7.75
N ALA A 88 40.55 7.93 6.47
CA ALA A 88 39.40 7.17 6.03
C ALA A 88 39.63 5.66 6.18
N LYS A 89 38.63 5.00 6.78
CA LYS A 89 38.54 3.54 6.84
C LYS A 89 37.38 3.10 5.95
N LEU A 90 37.70 2.31 4.94
CA LEU A 90 36.72 1.79 3.99
C LEU A 90 36.45 0.31 4.26
N GLN A 91 35.30 -0.15 3.83
CA GLN A 91 34.96 -1.56 3.76
C GLN A 91 34.80 -1.96 2.29
N PHE A 92 35.29 -3.14 1.92
CA PHE A 92 34.98 -3.78 0.66
C PHE A 92 34.05 -4.95 0.94
N THR A 93 32.80 -4.80 0.52
CA THR A 93 31.69 -5.65 0.96
C THR A 93 30.76 -5.97 -0.20
N PRO A 94 30.15 -7.17 -0.23
CA PRO A 94 29.04 -7.47 -1.13
C PRO A 94 27.92 -6.44 -0.98
N GLN A 95 27.35 -6.00 -2.09
CA GLN A 95 26.17 -5.15 -2.15
C GLN A 95 24.92 -5.96 -1.83
N HIS A 96 24.80 -7.19 -2.36
CA HIS A 96 23.66 -8.05 -2.05
C HIS A 96 23.87 -8.80 -0.73
N LYS A 97 22.98 -8.58 0.23
CA LYS A 97 23.04 -9.19 1.56
C LYS A 97 21.71 -9.83 1.91
N LEU A 98 21.77 -10.85 2.76
CA LEU A 98 20.57 -11.51 3.27
C LEU A 98 19.76 -10.56 4.17
N LEU A 99 18.45 -10.61 4.01
CA LEU A 99 17.47 -9.86 4.78
C LEU A 99 16.26 -10.76 5.06
N ARG A 100 15.74 -10.72 6.29
CA ARG A 100 14.50 -11.42 6.64
C ARG A 100 13.35 -10.43 6.54
N LEU A 101 12.37 -10.70 5.68
CA LEU A 101 11.19 -9.88 5.53
C LEU A 101 10.01 -10.54 6.21
N GLN A 102 9.45 -9.90 7.24
CA GLN A 102 8.15 -10.26 7.75
C GLN A 102 7.08 -9.66 6.86
N LEU A 103 6.34 -10.50 6.16
CA LEU A 103 5.22 -10.08 5.32
C LEU A 103 4.01 -9.65 6.18
N PRO A 104 3.01 -8.97 5.58
CA PRO A 104 1.78 -8.61 6.27
C PRO A 104 0.99 -9.79 6.86
N ASN A 105 1.11 -10.99 6.28
CA ASN A 105 0.56 -12.24 6.82
C ASN A 105 1.35 -12.82 8.02
N MET A 106 2.31 -12.05 8.56
CA MET A 106 3.18 -12.38 9.70
C MET A 106 4.23 -13.48 9.48
N LYS A 107 4.32 -14.04 8.27
CA LYS A 107 5.36 -15.01 7.90
C LYS A 107 6.66 -14.33 7.52
N TYR A 108 7.77 -15.05 7.67
CA TYR A 108 9.10 -14.59 7.25
C TYR A 108 9.53 -15.20 5.93
N VAL A 109 10.14 -14.37 5.09
CA VAL A 109 10.80 -14.78 3.85
C VAL A 109 12.23 -14.27 3.86
N LYS A 110 13.20 -15.14 3.57
CA LYS A 110 14.60 -14.75 3.37
C LYS A 110 14.79 -14.28 1.94
N VAL A 111 15.25 -13.04 1.80
CA VAL A 111 15.57 -12.44 0.51
C VAL A 111 17.01 -11.95 0.52
N LYS A 112 17.71 -12.03 -0.61
CA LYS A 112 19.02 -11.43 -0.81
C LYS A 112 18.83 -10.16 -1.62
N VAL A 113 18.91 -9.01 -0.97
CA VAL A 113 18.59 -7.69 -1.58
C VAL A 113 19.81 -6.81 -1.67
N ASN A 114 19.81 -5.88 -2.61
CA ASN A 114 20.89 -4.90 -2.76
C ASN A 114 20.84 -3.85 -1.64
N PHE A 115 21.87 -3.81 -0.79
CA PHE A 115 22.00 -2.85 0.31
C PHE A 115 22.55 -1.49 -0.12
N SER A 116 22.98 -1.34 -1.38
CA SER A 116 23.42 -0.06 -1.97
C SER A 116 22.30 0.69 -2.68
N ASP A 117 21.26 -0.02 -3.13
CA ASP A 117 20.09 0.62 -3.73
C ASP A 117 19.29 1.42 -2.71
N ARG A 118 18.66 2.49 -3.18
CA ARG A 118 17.70 3.25 -2.38
C ARG A 118 16.55 2.33 -1.97
N VAL A 119 16.03 2.51 -0.76
CA VAL A 119 14.97 1.65 -0.22
C VAL A 119 13.74 1.61 -1.12
N PHE A 120 13.36 2.72 -1.77
CA PHE A 120 12.24 2.73 -2.73
C PHE A 120 12.42 1.72 -3.87
N LYS A 121 13.61 1.72 -4.49
CA LYS A 121 13.98 0.76 -5.54
C LYS A 121 14.05 -0.66 -4.99
N ALA A 122 14.68 -0.87 -3.84
CA ALA A 122 14.75 -2.19 -3.22
C ALA A 122 13.35 -2.77 -2.94
N VAL A 123 12.40 -1.95 -2.48
CA VAL A 123 10.99 -2.32 -2.29
C VAL A 123 10.31 -2.63 -3.62
N SER A 124 10.54 -1.81 -4.65
CA SER A 124 10.04 -2.07 -6.00
C SER A 124 10.50 -3.44 -6.52
N ASP A 125 11.78 -3.77 -6.39
CA ASP A 125 12.33 -5.07 -6.80
C ASP A 125 11.75 -6.22 -5.97
N ILE A 126 11.64 -6.07 -4.63
CA ILE A 126 11.00 -7.06 -3.75
C ILE A 126 9.54 -7.31 -4.17
N CYS A 127 8.76 -6.26 -4.35
CA CYS A 127 7.35 -6.34 -4.73
C CYS A 127 7.18 -6.95 -6.12
N LYS A 128 8.04 -6.60 -7.07
CA LYS A 128 8.06 -7.22 -8.41
C LYS A 128 8.30 -8.71 -8.31
N THR A 129 9.25 -9.15 -7.48
CA THR A 129 9.48 -10.57 -7.23
C THR A 129 8.28 -11.25 -6.58
N PHE A 130 7.63 -10.62 -5.60
CA PHE A 130 6.42 -11.18 -4.97
C PHE A 130 5.13 -11.01 -5.78
N ASN A 131 5.20 -10.48 -7.00
CA ASN A 131 4.04 -10.18 -7.84
C ASN A 131 2.99 -9.30 -7.12
N ILE A 132 3.49 -8.23 -6.49
CA ILE A 132 2.69 -7.17 -5.87
C ILE A 132 2.83 -5.92 -6.75
N ARG A 133 1.76 -5.54 -7.46
CA ARG A 133 1.70 -4.28 -8.20
C ARG A 133 1.68 -3.07 -7.25
N HIS A 134 1.97 -1.89 -7.80
CA HIS A 134 1.97 -0.62 -7.08
C HIS A 134 2.88 -0.62 -5.83
N PRO A 135 4.19 -0.88 -5.99
CA PRO A 135 5.14 -0.96 -4.88
C PRO A 135 5.26 0.35 -4.09
N GLU A 136 4.89 1.48 -4.67
CA GLU A 136 4.92 2.80 -4.03
C GLU A 136 3.98 2.92 -2.81
N GLU A 137 3.04 2.00 -2.65
CA GLU A 137 2.13 1.95 -1.50
C GLU A 137 2.77 1.22 -0.30
N LEU A 138 3.85 0.46 -0.54
CA LEU A 138 4.55 -0.35 0.44
C LEU A 138 5.90 0.28 0.81
N SER A 139 6.40 -0.08 1.99
CA SER A 139 7.77 0.26 2.39
C SER A 139 8.26 -0.69 3.49
N LEU A 140 9.50 -0.50 3.92
CA LEU A 140 10.14 -1.27 4.98
C LEU A 140 10.08 -0.53 6.31
N LEU A 141 9.70 -1.27 7.35
CA LEU A 141 9.59 -0.78 8.72
C LEU A 141 10.49 -1.62 9.64
N LYS A 142 11.31 -0.94 10.46
CA LYS A 142 12.11 -1.62 11.48
C LYS A 142 11.22 -2.24 12.54
N LYS A 143 11.55 -3.45 12.97
CA LYS A 143 10.89 -4.08 14.13
C LYS A 143 11.08 -3.20 15.38
N PRO A 144 10.01 -2.94 16.17
CA PRO A 144 10.13 -2.24 17.45
C PRO A 144 11.12 -2.96 18.36
N ARG A 145 12.14 -2.25 18.86
CA ARG A 145 13.10 -2.80 19.82
C ARG A 145 12.46 -2.78 21.22
N ASP A 146 12.23 -3.95 21.81
CA ASP A 146 11.71 -4.06 23.19
C ASP A 146 12.83 -3.65 24.19
N PRO A 147 12.71 -2.50 24.89
CA PRO A 147 13.78 -1.98 25.73
C PRO A 147 14.05 -2.84 26.98
N THR A 148 13.11 -3.72 27.35
CA THR A 148 13.19 -4.59 28.53
C THR A 148 14.01 -5.87 28.32
N LYS A 149 14.28 -6.28 27.07
CA LYS A 149 14.87 -7.59 26.73
C LYS A 149 16.38 -7.57 26.46
N LYS A 150 17.14 -6.62 27.02
CA LYS A 150 18.48 -6.29 26.48
C LYS A 150 19.59 -7.35 26.53
N LYS A 151 19.50 -8.50 27.23
CA LYS A 151 20.65 -9.45 27.25
C LYS A 151 20.40 -10.97 27.26
N LYS A 152 19.19 -11.49 27.55
CA LYS A 152 18.99 -12.96 27.74
C LYS A 152 18.07 -13.67 26.73
N LYS A 153 17.36 -12.94 25.85
CA LYS A 153 16.27 -13.50 25.02
C LYS A 153 16.48 -13.45 23.49
N LYS A 154 17.69 -13.10 23.02
CA LYS A 154 17.99 -13.05 21.57
C LYS A 154 17.91 -14.42 20.88
N LEU A 155 18.15 -15.51 21.62
CA LEU A 155 18.06 -16.89 21.14
C LEU A 155 16.60 -17.37 21.02
N ASP A 156 15.76 -17.07 22.02
CA ASP A 156 14.31 -17.41 22.02
C ASP A 156 13.55 -16.71 20.87
N ASP A 157 13.75 -15.39 20.68
CA ASP A 157 13.06 -14.65 19.61
C ASP A 157 13.55 -15.10 18.19
N GLN A 158 14.77 -15.64 18.06
CA GLN A 158 15.25 -16.24 16.81
C GLN A 158 14.57 -17.59 16.52
N SER A 159 14.40 -18.45 17.54
CA SER A 159 13.72 -19.74 17.38
C SER A 159 12.22 -19.62 17.02
N GLU A 160 11.56 -18.56 17.49
CA GLU A 160 10.15 -18.29 17.14
C GLU A 160 9.99 -17.70 15.74
N ASP A 161 10.91 -16.83 15.31
CA ASP A 161 10.96 -16.33 13.93
C ASP A 161 11.24 -17.49 12.95
N GLU A 162 12.13 -18.43 13.29
CA GLU A 162 12.42 -19.65 12.50
C GLU A 162 11.19 -20.56 12.32
N ALA A 163 10.31 -20.67 13.34
CA ALA A 163 9.08 -21.44 13.23
C ALA A 163 8.01 -20.80 12.31
N LEU A 164 8.15 -19.51 11.99
CA LEU A 164 7.27 -18.75 11.09
C LEU A 164 7.93 -18.46 9.73
N GLU A 165 9.15 -18.96 9.50
CA GLU A 165 9.82 -18.91 8.20
C GLU A 165 9.10 -19.82 7.21
N LEU A 166 8.83 -19.31 6.01
CA LEU A 166 8.36 -20.11 4.90
C LEU A 166 9.56 -20.91 4.34
N GLU A 167 9.44 -22.24 4.30
CA GLU A 167 10.39 -23.09 3.59
C GLU A 167 10.29 -22.82 2.09
N GLY A 168 11.40 -22.40 1.46
CA GLY A 168 11.47 -22.08 0.04
C GLY A 168 12.88 -21.69 -0.41
N PRO A 169 13.15 -21.64 -1.73
CA PRO A 169 14.44 -21.24 -2.25
C PRO A 169 14.79 -19.79 -1.86
N LEU A 170 16.08 -19.48 -1.75
CA LEU A 170 16.54 -18.12 -1.45
C LEU A 170 16.20 -17.19 -2.60
N ILE A 171 15.38 -16.17 -2.33
CA ILE A 171 14.90 -15.23 -3.34
C ILE A 171 15.90 -14.08 -3.48
N THR A 172 16.36 -13.78 -4.70
CA THR A 172 17.25 -12.63 -4.98
C THR A 172 16.54 -11.63 -5.90
N PRO A 173 15.88 -10.59 -5.37
CA PRO A 173 15.19 -9.58 -6.18
C PRO A 173 16.16 -8.78 -7.05
N GLY A 174 15.79 -8.52 -8.31
CA GLY A 174 16.55 -7.65 -9.22
C GLY A 174 17.73 -8.29 -9.98
N SER A 175 18.01 -9.59 -9.80
CA SER A 175 19.01 -10.30 -10.64
C SER A 175 18.43 -10.56 -12.04
N GLY A 176 18.82 -9.74 -13.02
CA GLY A 176 18.52 -9.95 -14.45
C GLY A 176 19.36 -11.07 -15.07
N THR A 177 19.52 -12.20 -14.39
CA THR A 177 20.28 -13.34 -14.92
C THR A 177 19.38 -14.26 -15.71
N ASP A 178 19.37 -14.07 -17.03
CA ASP A 178 19.27 -15.15 -18.00
C ASP A 178 20.22 -16.27 -17.56
N VAL A 179 19.70 -17.38 -17.06
CA VAL A 179 20.52 -18.56 -16.77
C VAL A 179 20.89 -19.21 -18.10
N LEU A 180 22.02 -18.80 -18.64
CA LEU A 180 22.72 -19.48 -19.74
C LEU A 180 23.05 -20.92 -19.33
N TYR A 181 22.33 -21.89 -19.90
CA TYR A 181 22.73 -23.29 -19.90
C TYR A 181 24.05 -23.46 -20.66
N ILE A 182 25.06 -24.04 -20.00
CA ILE A 182 26.28 -24.55 -20.64
C ILE A 182 25.95 -25.92 -21.28
N GLY A 183 25.83 -25.96 -22.60
CA GLY A 183 25.73 -27.17 -23.41
C GLY A 183 25.97 -26.88 -24.90
N PRO A 184 26.64 -27.77 -25.67
CA PRO A 184 27.38 -27.36 -26.87
C PRO A 184 26.52 -27.45 -28.14
N LEU A 185 26.00 -26.34 -28.65
CA LEU A 185 25.46 -26.28 -30.01
C LEU A 185 25.90 -24.98 -30.72
N LYS A 186 26.56 -25.17 -31.87
CA LYS A 186 27.02 -24.13 -32.79
C LYS A 186 25.82 -23.41 -33.41
N GLY A 187 25.81 -22.08 -33.42
CA GLY A 187 24.95 -21.32 -34.33
C GLY A 187 24.70 -19.87 -33.96
N SER A 188 25.49 -18.97 -34.54
CA SER A 188 25.23 -17.56 -34.87
C SER A 188 24.47 -16.63 -33.90
N ILE A 189 25.22 -15.62 -33.47
CA ILE A 189 24.82 -14.33 -32.91
C ILE A 189 23.90 -13.59 -33.89
N TYR A 190 22.73 -13.15 -33.42
CA TYR A 190 22.11 -11.88 -33.82
C TYR A 190 21.45 -11.26 -32.59
N SER A 191 22.11 -10.24 -32.05
CA SER A 191 21.47 -9.22 -31.24
C SER A 191 20.39 -8.53 -32.08
N SER A 192 19.21 -8.28 -31.51
CA SER A 192 18.25 -7.32 -32.08
C SER A 192 17.31 -6.73 -31.02
N PRO A 193 16.82 -5.51 -31.27
CA PRO A 193 16.56 -4.47 -30.28
C PRO A 193 15.10 -4.45 -29.84
N GLY A 194 14.81 -3.71 -28.77
CA GLY A 194 13.45 -3.46 -28.33
C GLY A 194 12.56 -2.88 -29.42
N LEU A 195 11.31 -3.34 -29.47
CA LEU A 195 10.07 -2.56 -29.54
C LEU A 195 8.89 -3.49 -29.81
N TYR A 196 7.77 -3.15 -29.17
CA TYR A 196 6.43 -3.68 -29.40
C TYR A 196 6.13 -3.79 -30.90
N SER A 197 5.84 -5.01 -31.37
CA SER A 197 5.11 -5.24 -32.61
C SER A 197 3.74 -5.82 -32.27
N LYS A 198 2.70 -5.13 -32.72
CA LYS A 198 1.33 -5.63 -32.80
C LYS A 198 1.33 -6.92 -33.60
N THR A 199 1.13 -8.05 -32.92
CA THR A 199 0.49 -9.33 -33.31
C THR A 199 1.13 -10.40 -32.41
N MET A 200 0.38 -10.99 -31.47
CA MET A 200 0.92 -12.08 -30.64
C MET A 200 1.16 -13.32 -31.52
N THR A 201 2.40 -13.80 -31.56
CA THR A 201 2.71 -15.16 -32.03
C THR A 201 2.56 -16.13 -30.87
N PRO A 202 1.78 -17.22 -30.99
CA PRO A 202 1.66 -18.22 -29.93
C PRO A 202 3.01 -18.91 -29.70
N THR A 203 3.48 -18.93 -28.46
CA THR A 203 4.65 -19.70 -28.00
C THR A 203 4.18 -21.03 -27.41
N TYR A 204 4.85 -22.11 -27.82
CA TYR A 204 4.51 -23.48 -27.44
C TYR A 204 5.59 -24.06 -26.52
N ASP A 205 5.20 -24.95 -25.61
CA ASP A 205 6.13 -25.74 -24.79
C ASP A 205 7.02 -26.61 -25.70
N ALA A 206 8.33 -26.60 -25.45
CA ALA A 206 9.31 -27.33 -26.26
C ALA A 206 9.28 -28.86 -26.03
N HIS A 207 8.66 -29.33 -24.94
CA HIS A 207 8.57 -30.75 -24.61
C HIS A 207 7.31 -31.43 -25.16
N ASP A 208 6.17 -30.74 -25.22
CA ASP A 208 4.91 -31.34 -25.67
C ASP A 208 4.14 -30.55 -26.75
N GLY A 209 4.60 -29.34 -27.09
CA GLY A 209 3.97 -28.52 -28.14
C GLY A 209 2.63 -27.91 -27.75
N SER A 210 2.29 -27.84 -26.46
CA SER A 210 1.08 -27.16 -25.97
C SER A 210 1.26 -25.62 -25.94
N PRO A 211 0.20 -24.83 -26.23
CA PRO A 211 0.28 -23.38 -26.17
C PRO A 211 0.43 -22.89 -24.73
N LEU A 212 1.44 -22.05 -24.46
CA LEU A 212 1.67 -21.46 -23.14
C LEU A 212 0.63 -20.36 -22.85
N SER A 213 0.11 -20.32 -21.61
CA SER A 213 -0.80 -19.25 -21.13
C SER A 213 -0.19 -17.86 -21.33
N PRO A 214 -0.97 -16.81 -21.66
CA PRO A 214 -0.47 -15.44 -21.76
C PRO A 214 0.24 -14.98 -20.47
N THR A 215 -0.10 -15.54 -19.32
CA THR A 215 0.55 -15.22 -18.04
C THR A 215 1.99 -15.75 -17.95
N SER A 216 2.31 -16.88 -18.61
CA SER A 216 3.67 -17.42 -18.66
C SER A 216 4.53 -16.77 -19.75
N ALA A 217 3.93 -16.28 -20.83
CA ALA A 217 4.64 -15.61 -21.93
C ALA A 217 5.23 -14.23 -21.54
N TRP A 218 4.69 -13.55 -20.52
CA TRP A 218 5.19 -12.25 -20.05
C TRP A 218 6.22 -12.37 -18.91
N PHE A 219 6.29 -13.52 -18.24
CA PHE A 219 7.00 -13.68 -16.96
C PHE A 219 7.75 -15.01 -16.85
N GLY A 220 8.09 -15.63 -17.99
CA GLY A 220 8.77 -16.92 -18.07
C GLY A 220 10.09 -17.04 -17.29
N ASP A 221 10.66 -15.93 -16.84
CA ASP A 221 11.96 -15.88 -16.15
C ASP A 221 11.90 -15.24 -14.75
N SER A 222 10.82 -15.47 -13.98
CA SER A 222 10.85 -15.18 -12.54
C SER A 222 11.41 -16.39 -11.78
N ALA A 223 12.43 -16.18 -10.93
CA ALA A 223 13.09 -17.19 -10.09
C ALA A 223 12.15 -17.93 -9.09
N LEU A 224 10.84 -17.69 -9.18
CA LEU A 224 9.78 -18.36 -8.45
C LEU A 224 9.12 -19.49 -9.26
N SER A 225 9.55 -19.80 -10.49
CA SER A 225 9.07 -21.03 -11.17
C SER A 225 9.46 -22.30 -10.39
N GLU A 226 10.53 -22.25 -9.58
CA GLU A 226 10.92 -23.35 -8.68
C GLU A 226 10.29 -23.28 -7.27
N GLY A 227 9.73 -22.14 -6.87
CA GLY A 227 9.19 -21.91 -5.52
C GLY A 227 7.80 -21.32 -5.58
N ASN A 228 6.77 -22.17 -5.58
CA ASN A 228 5.35 -21.86 -5.78
C ASN A 228 4.90 -20.50 -5.17
N PRO A 229 4.90 -19.39 -5.94
CA PRO A 229 4.56 -18.05 -5.44
C PRO A 229 3.08 -17.92 -5.08
N GLY A 230 2.26 -18.90 -5.47
CA GLY A 230 0.85 -19.00 -5.11
C GLY A 230 0.62 -19.08 -3.60
N ILE A 231 1.58 -19.54 -2.80
CA ILE A 231 1.42 -19.61 -1.33
C ILE A 231 1.19 -18.23 -0.70
N LEU A 232 1.73 -17.17 -1.31
CA LEU A 232 1.55 -15.79 -0.82
C LEU A 232 0.16 -15.22 -1.15
N ALA A 233 -0.59 -15.86 -2.06
CA ALA A 233 -1.99 -15.54 -2.36
C ALA A 233 -2.99 -16.26 -1.44
N VAL A 234 -2.55 -17.30 -0.73
CA VAL A 234 -3.38 -18.12 0.16
C VAL A 234 -3.39 -17.51 1.58
N SER A 235 -4.59 -17.35 2.13
CA SER A 235 -4.77 -16.95 3.54
C SER A 235 -4.64 -18.19 4.42
N GLN A 236 -3.86 -18.11 5.49
CA GLN A 236 -3.75 -19.20 6.46
C GLN A 236 -4.58 -18.88 7.73
N PRO A 237 -5.31 -19.87 8.27
CA PRO A 237 -5.90 -19.75 9.60
C PRO A 237 -4.82 -19.50 10.65
N ILE A 238 -5.18 -18.78 11.72
CA ILE A 238 -4.29 -18.59 12.86
C ILE A 238 -4.11 -19.95 13.55
N THR A 239 -2.86 -20.42 13.64
CA THR A 239 -2.52 -21.78 14.08
C THR A 239 -2.96 -22.08 15.51
N SER A 240 -2.96 -21.07 16.40
CA SER A 240 -3.54 -21.20 17.74
C SER A 240 -3.99 -19.86 18.35
N PRO A 241 -5.03 -19.85 19.20
CA PRO A 241 -5.43 -18.67 19.98
C PRO A 241 -4.32 -18.16 20.90
N GLU A 242 -3.42 -19.04 21.34
CA GLU A 242 -2.28 -18.69 22.20
C GLU A 242 -1.30 -17.74 21.51
N ILE A 243 -1.06 -17.92 20.21
CA ILE A 243 -0.21 -17.02 19.41
C ILE A 243 -0.86 -15.63 19.38
N LEU A 244 -2.16 -15.55 19.09
CA LEU A 244 -2.88 -14.28 19.07
C LEU A 244 -2.85 -13.61 20.45
N ALA A 245 -3.07 -14.35 21.53
CA ALA A 245 -3.01 -13.82 22.89
C ALA A 245 -1.60 -13.34 23.30
N LYS A 246 -0.55 -14.00 22.82
CA LYS A 246 0.85 -13.63 23.08
C LYS A 246 1.27 -12.38 22.31
N MET A 247 0.78 -12.23 21.08
CA MET A 247 1.05 -11.07 20.23
C MET A 247 0.20 -9.85 20.62
N PHE A 248 -1.01 -10.09 21.12
CA PHE A 248 -1.90 -9.05 21.59
C PHE A 248 -1.31 -8.34 22.82
N LYS A 249 -0.88 -7.10 22.60
CA LYS A 249 -0.44 -6.18 23.66
C LYS A 249 -1.23 -4.90 23.50
N PRO A 250 -2.20 -4.60 24.38
CA PRO A 250 -2.92 -3.35 24.30
C PRO A 250 -1.93 -2.20 24.50
N GLN A 251 -1.80 -1.35 23.47
CA GLN A 251 -0.88 -0.21 23.46
C GLN A 251 -1.68 1.08 23.48
N ALA A 252 -1.23 2.03 24.29
CA ALA A 252 -1.74 3.40 24.22
C ALA A 252 -1.41 4.01 22.85
N LEU A 253 -2.20 5.00 22.42
CA LEU A 253 -2.00 5.71 21.15
C LEU A 253 -0.57 6.27 20.99
N LEU A 254 0.01 6.79 22.09
CA LEU A 254 1.41 7.25 22.10
C LEU A 254 2.40 6.12 21.78
N ASP A 255 2.20 4.92 22.32
CA ASP A 255 3.09 3.79 22.05
C ASP A 255 2.91 3.26 20.62
N LYS A 256 1.67 3.27 20.09
CA LYS A 256 1.40 2.99 18.68
C LYS A 256 2.13 3.99 17.77
N ALA A 257 2.11 5.28 18.12
CA ALA A 257 2.79 6.33 17.36
C ALA A 257 4.33 6.16 17.32
N LYS A 258 4.93 5.53 18.35
CA LYS A 258 6.38 5.25 18.38
C LYS A 258 6.80 4.22 17.34
N ILE A 259 5.92 3.29 16.96
CA ILE A 259 6.22 2.29 15.92
C ILE A 259 6.55 2.99 14.60
N ASN A 260 5.85 4.08 14.28
CA ASN A 260 6.07 4.83 13.04
C ASN A 260 7.43 5.54 12.97
N GLN A 261 8.25 5.53 14.03
CA GLN A 261 9.64 5.98 13.97
C GLN A 261 10.54 5.02 13.17
N GLY A 262 10.12 3.76 13.03
CA GLY A 262 10.93 2.73 12.39
C GLY A 262 10.86 2.73 10.87
N TRP A 263 10.01 3.55 10.24
CA TRP A 263 9.91 3.61 8.78
C TRP A 263 11.26 4.00 8.18
N LEU A 264 11.74 3.21 7.23
CA LEU A 264 12.98 3.54 6.52
C LEU A 264 12.76 4.74 5.58
N ASP A 265 13.81 5.55 5.46
CA ASP A 265 13.92 6.62 4.49
C ASP A 265 14.06 6.00 3.10
N SER A 266 13.03 6.20 2.26
CA SER A 266 12.94 5.60 0.93
C SER A 266 14.01 6.12 -0.04
N SER A 267 14.64 7.26 0.26
CA SER A 267 15.64 7.93 -0.57
C SER A 267 17.08 7.53 -0.26
N ARG A 268 17.29 6.71 0.79
CA ARG A 268 18.61 6.22 1.22
C ARG A 268 18.70 4.71 1.14
N SER A 269 19.92 4.17 1.14
CA SER A 269 20.14 2.72 1.10
C SER A 269 19.86 2.04 2.45
N LEU A 270 19.75 0.70 2.47
CA LEU A 270 19.61 -0.08 3.71
C LEU A 270 20.84 0.08 4.62
N MET A 271 22.04 0.02 4.04
CA MET A 271 23.32 0.14 4.77
C MET A 271 23.46 1.50 5.48
N GLU A 272 22.99 2.56 4.84
CA GLU A 272 22.98 3.93 5.38
C GLU A 272 22.13 4.11 6.64
N GLN A 273 21.17 3.21 6.83
CA GLN A 273 20.14 3.26 7.87
C GLN A 273 20.40 2.27 8.99
N ASP A 274 21.64 1.76 9.11
CA ASP A 274 22.06 0.81 10.15
C ASP A 274 21.31 -0.53 10.10
N VAL A 275 20.83 -0.93 8.92
CA VAL A 275 20.31 -2.29 8.69
C VAL A 275 21.49 -3.23 8.49
N LYS A 276 21.51 -4.34 9.22
CA LYS A 276 22.56 -5.37 9.11
C LYS A 276 22.09 -6.57 8.31
N GLU A 277 23.05 -7.35 7.84
CA GLU A 277 22.78 -8.64 7.19
C GLU A 277 22.04 -9.59 8.16
N ASN A 278 21.07 -10.33 7.63
CA ASN A 278 20.13 -11.19 8.36
C ASN A 278 19.22 -10.47 9.36
N GLU A 279 19.18 -9.13 9.36
CA GLU A 279 18.21 -8.37 10.16
C GLU A 279 16.78 -8.62 9.64
N ALA A 280 15.80 -8.53 10.55
CA ALA A 280 14.40 -8.70 10.22
C ALA A 280 13.71 -7.34 10.07
N LEU A 281 13.14 -7.07 8.89
CA LEU A 281 12.33 -5.90 8.60
C LEU A 281 10.89 -6.30 8.29
N LEU A 282 9.97 -5.38 8.52
CA LEU A 282 8.55 -5.55 8.22
C LEU A 282 8.27 -4.95 6.84
N LEU A 283 7.76 -5.75 5.90
CA LEU A 283 7.16 -5.23 4.67
C LEU A 283 5.69 -4.91 4.97
N ARG A 284 5.29 -3.65 4.85
CA ARG A 284 3.93 -3.21 5.18
C ARG A 284 3.42 -2.22 4.14
N PHE A 285 2.10 -2.20 3.94
CA PHE A 285 1.44 -1.11 3.24
C PHE A 285 1.57 0.14 4.11
N LYS A 286 2.37 1.10 3.62
CA LYS A 286 2.71 2.36 4.30
C LYS A 286 1.64 3.42 4.05
N TYR A 287 1.13 3.49 2.83
CA TYR A 287 0.19 4.51 2.41
C TYR A 287 -1.21 3.92 2.15
N TYR A 288 -2.19 4.43 2.89
CA TYR A 288 -3.58 3.98 2.85
C TYR A 288 -4.38 4.62 1.71
N SER A 289 -3.84 4.58 0.49
CA SER A 289 -4.50 5.05 -0.73
C SER A 289 -4.24 4.03 -1.85
N PHE A 290 -5.00 2.94 -1.83
CA PHE A 290 -4.81 1.82 -2.75
C PHE A 290 -5.41 2.12 -4.12
N PHE A 291 -4.57 2.15 -5.14
CA PHE A 291 -4.97 2.40 -6.53
C PHE A 291 -5.23 1.08 -7.27
N ASP A 292 -6.28 1.05 -8.08
CA ASP A 292 -6.62 -0.08 -8.97
C ASP A 292 -6.47 -1.47 -8.32
N LEU A 293 -7.16 -1.71 -7.20
CA LEU A 293 -7.22 -3.06 -6.62
C LEU A 293 -8.05 -3.95 -7.54
N ASN A 294 -7.39 -4.72 -8.39
CA ASN A 294 -8.03 -5.53 -9.42
C ASN A 294 -7.96 -7.03 -9.09
N PRO A 295 -9.09 -7.70 -8.76
CA PRO A 295 -9.14 -9.13 -8.45
C PRO A 295 -8.47 -10.05 -9.47
N LYS A 296 -8.40 -9.65 -10.75
CA LYS A 296 -7.81 -10.45 -11.84
C LYS A 296 -6.29 -10.51 -11.77
N TYR A 297 -5.64 -9.42 -11.37
CA TYR A 297 -4.17 -9.28 -11.41
C TYR A 297 -3.53 -9.27 -10.02
N ASP A 298 -4.28 -8.91 -8.98
CA ASP A 298 -3.75 -8.58 -7.66
C ASP A 298 -4.01 -9.65 -6.58
N ALA A 299 -4.11 -10.93 -6.94
CA ALA A 299 -4.43 -11.98 -5.96
C ALA A 299 -3.50 -11.95 -4.73
N ILE A 300 -2.19 -11.77 -4.92
CA ILE A 300 -1.20 -11.67 -3.82
C ILE A 300 -1.30 -10.33 -3.09
N ARG A 301 -1.35 -9.21 -3.81
CA ARG A 301 -1.49 -7.86 -3.23
C ARG A 301 -2.77 -7.74 -2.37
N ILE A 302 -3.91 -8.21 -2.87
CA ILE A 302 -5.19 -8.27 -2.15
C ILE A 302 -5.07 -9.17 -0.93
N ASN A 303 -4.45 -10.35 -1.05
CA ASN A 303 -4.27 -11.25 0.10
C ASN A 303 -3.42 -10.60 1.21
N GLN A 304 -2.28 -10.02 0.86
CA GLN A 304 -1.41 -9.37 1.84
C GLN A 304 -2.06 -8.13 2.46
N LEU A 305 -2.86 -7.37 1.69
CA LEU A 305 -3.61 -6.22 2.22
C LEU A 305 -4.73 -6.66 3.18
N TYR A 306 -5.47 -7.70 2.82
CA TYR A 306 -6.46 -8.34 3.70
C TYR A 306 -5.80 -8.83 4.99
N GLU A 307 -4.65 -9.51 4.89
CA GLU A 307 -3.91 -9.99 6.06
C GLU A 307 -3.47 -8.83 6.96
N GLN A 308 -2.95 -7.73 6.40
CA GLN A 308 -2.61 -6.53 7.18
C GLN A 308 -3.82 -5.97 7.93
N ALA A 309 -4.97 -5.87 7.25
CA ALA A 309 -6.22 -5.39 7.85
C ALA A 309 -6.72 -6.34 8.95
N LYS A 310 -6.67 -7.65 8.70
CA LYS A 310 -7.07 -8.70 9.65
C LYS A 310 -6.25 -8.61 10.94
N TRP A 311 -4.92 -8.54 10.83
CA TRP A 311 -4.05 -8.43 12.00
C TRP A 311 -4.26 -7.11 12.75
N ALA A 312 -4.46 -6.00 12.05
CA ALA A 312 -4.76 -4.71 12.68
C ALA A 312 -6.08 -4.75 13.50
N ILE A 313 -7.11 -5.43 13.01
CA ILE A 313 -8.40 -5.60 13.70
C ILE A 313 -8.26 -6.57 14.89
N LEU A 314 -7.64 -7.73 14.70
CA LEU A 314 -7.50 -8.76 15.74
C LEU A 314 -6.59 -8.31 16.90
N LEU A 315 -5.56 -7.52 16.59
CA LEU A 315 -4.64 -6.96 17.57
C LEU A 315 -5.12 -5.64 18.19
N GLU A 316 -6.32 -5.17 17.81
CA GLU A 316 -6.90 -3.88 18.23
C GLU A 316 -5.96 -2.68 17.97
N GLU A 317 -5.21 -2.74 16.86
CA GLU A 317 -4.47 -1.59 16.35
C GLU A 317 -5.42 -0.52 15.83
N ILE A 318 -6.52 -0.94 15.20
CA ILE A 318 -7.66 -0.12 14.80
C ILE A 318 -8.93 -0.60 15.52
N GLU A 319 -9.76 0.35 15.98
CA GLU A 319 -11.01 0.02 16.67
C GLU A 319 -12.16 -0.20 15.67
N CYS A 320 -13.03 -1.16 16.01
CA CYS A 320 -14.29 -1.38 15.32
C CYS A 320 -15.41 -1.69 16.32
N THR A 321 -16.65 -1.47 15.89
CA THR A 321 -17.84 -1.79 16.68
C THR A 321 -18.02 -3.31 16.82
N GLU A 322 -18.91 -3.68 17.72
CA GLU A 322 -19.21 -5.09 17.98
C GLU A 322 -19.89 -5.78 16.79
N GLU A 323 -20.76 -5.07 16.06
CA GLU A 323 -21.41 -5.60 14.85
C GLU A 323 -20.41 -5.77 13.71
N GLU A 324 -19.53 -4.78 13.50
CA GLU A 324 -18.46 -4.86 12.50
C GLU A 324 -17.51 -6.02 12.81
N MET A 325 -17.14 -6.25 14.07
CA MET A 325 -16.31 -7.40 14.45
C MET A 325 -16.95 -8.74 14.09
N MET A 326 -18.27 -8.91 14.30
CA MET A 326 -18.94 -10.16 13.91
C MET A 326 -18.91 -10.35 12.38
N MET A 327 -19.05 -9.26 11.61
CA MET A 327 -18.92 -9.31 10.14
C MET A 327 -17.49 -9.65 9.71
N PHE A 328 -16.47 -9.05 10.33
CA PHE A 328 -15.06 -9.39 10.06
C PHE A 328 -14.76 -10.86 10.36
N ALA A 329 -15.25 -11.37 11.49
CA ALA A 329 -15.11 -12.77 11.88
C ALA A 329 -15.80 -13.72 10.88
N ALA A 330 -16.99 -13.36 10.40
CA ALA A 330 -17.73 -14.13 9.39
C ALA A 330 -17.00 -14.16 8.04
N LEU A 331 -16.49 -13.01 7.57
CA LEU A 331 -15.68 -12.93 6.36
C LEU A 331 -14.38 -13.74 6.49
N GLN A 332 -13.67 -13.62 7.62
CA GLN A 332 -12.45 -14.40 7.89
C GLN A 332 -12.74 -15.90 7.90
N TYR A 333 -13.83 -16.33 8.53
CA TYR A 333 -14.25 -17.74 8.52
C TYR A 333 -14.52 -18.24 7.09
N HIS A 334 -15.28 -17.48 6.29
CA HIS A 334 -15.58 -17.82 4.91
C HIS A 334 -14.31 -17.90 4.04
N ILE A 335 -13.42 -16.90 4.16
CA ILE A 335 -12.13 -16.87 3.47
C ILE A 335 -11.26 -18.08 3.83
N ASN A 336 -11.17 -18.43 5.11
CA ASN A 336 -10.40 -19.59 5.56
C ASN A 336 -10.99 -20.90 5.04
N LYS A 337 -12.32 -21.06 5.08
CA LYS A 337 -13.01 -22.23 4.56
C LYS A 337 -12.74 -22.41 3.06
N LEU A 338 -12.90 -21.35 2.27
CA LEU A 338 -12.62 -21.40 0.83
C LEU A 338 -11.13 -21.65 0.54
N SER A 339 -10.22 -21.03 1.29
CA SER A 339 -8.77 -21.20 1.08
C SER A 339 -8.33 -22.66 1.27
N ILE A 340 -8.89 -23.36 2.27
CA ILE A 340 -8.61 -24.79 2.50
C ILE A 340 -9.18 -25.64 1.36
N MET A 341 -10.43 -25.39 0.95
CA MET A 341 -11.07 -26.13 -0.15
C MET A 341 -10.37 -25.93 -1.50
N THR A 342 -9.83 -24.74 -1.77
CA THR A 342 -9.02 -24.48 -2.98
C THR A 342 -7.68 -25.21 -2.93
N SER A 343 -7.07 -25.34 -1.74
CA SER A 343 -5.76 -26.00 -1.59
C SER A 343 -5.79 -27.52 -1.80
N GLU A 344 -6.92 -28.18 -1.52
CA GLU A 344 -7.10 -29.63 -1.75
C GLU A 344 -7.41 -29.98 -3.23
N ASN A 345 -7.86 -29.01 -4.03
CA ASN A 345 -8.26 -29.20 -5.42
C ASN A 345 -7.15 -28.99 -6.45
N HIS A 346 -5.92 -28.68 -6.03
CA HIS A 346 -4.77 -28.51 -6.94
C HIS A 346 -4.38 -29.79 -7.74
N LEU A 347 -5.02 -30.93 -7.50
CA LEU A 347 -4.82 -32.15 -8.28
C LEU A 347 -5.93 -32.44 -9.30
N ASN A 348 -7.09 -31.76 -9.26
CA ASN A 348 -8.26 -32.20 -10.05
C ASN A 348 -9.05 -31.12 -10.80
N ASN A 349 -8.69 -29.85 -10.76
CA ASN A 349 -9.37 -28.84 -11.59
C ASN A 349 -8.37 -28.06 -12.45
N SER A 350 -8.13 -28.58 -13.64
CA SER A 350 -8.07 -27.76 -14.85
C SER A 350 -9.42 -27.08 -15.03
N ASP A 351 -9.65 -25.96 -14.34
CA ASP A 351 -10.88 -25.20 -14.55
C ASP A 351 -10.74 -24.37 -15.84
N LYS A 352 -11.19 -25.02 -16.90
CA LYS A 352 -11.87 -24.47 -18.09
C LYS A 352 -11.22 -23.26 -18.78
N GLU A 353 -10.58 -23.59 -19.89
CA GLU A 353 -10.26 -22.75 -21.06
C GLU A 353 -11.47 -22.03 -21.72
N VAL A 354 -12.61 -21.87 -21.01
CA VAL A 354 -13.83 -21.25 -21.56
C VAL A 354 -13.92 -19.75 -21.22
N ASP A 355 -13.23 -19.28 -20.16
CA ASP A 355 -13.30 -17.87 -19.74
C ASP A 355 -12.38 -16.93 -20.55
N GLU A 356 -11.32 -17.43 -21.19
CA GLU A 356 -10.40 -16.56 -21.95
C GLU A 356 -10.98 -16.11 -23.28
N VAL A 357 -11.78 -16.96 -23.94
CA VAL A 357 -12.45 -16.63 -25.21
C VAL A 357 -13.63 -15.70 -24.97
N ASP A 358 -14.43 -15.93 -23.92
CA ASP A 358 -15.58 -15.08 -23.57
C ASP A 358 -15.14 -13.75 -22.95
N ALA A 359 -14.03 -13.69 -22.21
CA ALA A 359 -13.45 -12.43 -21.74
C ALA A 359 -12.75 -11.66 -22.87
N ALA A 360 -12.09 -12.33 -23.82
CA ALA A 360 -11.56 -11.67 -25.01
C ALA A 360 -12.67 -11.18 -25.94
N LEU A 361 -13.78 -11.93 -26.04
CA LEU A 361 -14.99 -11.49 -26.74
C LEU A 361 -15.67 -10.33 -26.01
N SER A 362 -15.71 -10.33 -24.67
CA SER A 362 -16.26 -9.23 -23.86
C SER A 362 -15.38 -7.97 -23.92
N ASP A 363 -14.05 -8.10 -23.90
CA ASP A 363 -13.13 -6.96 -24.04
C ASP A 363 -13.14 -6.42 -25.49
N LEU A 364 -13.31 -7.29 -26.49
CA LEU A 364 -13.55 -6.88 -27.87
C LEU A 364 -14.94 -6.25 -28.04
N GLU A 365 -15.97 -6.74 -27.37
CA GLU A 365 -17.33 -6.19 -27.37
C GLU A 365 -17.33 -4.80 -26.70
N ILE A 366 -16.68 -4.63 -25.55
CA ILE A 366 -16.52 -3.32 -24.88
C ILE A 366 -15.70 -2.33 -25.72
N THR A 367 -14.70 -2.81 -26.48
CA THR A 367 -13.85 -1.95 -27.34
C THR A 367 -14.49 -1.65 -28.70
N LEU A 368 -15.37 -2.52 -29.22
CA LEU A 368 -16.07 -2.37 -30.50
C LEU A 368 -17.50 -1.84 -30.37
N GLU A 369 -18.12 -1.87 -29.18
CA GLU A 369 -19.41 -1.23 -28.88
C GLU A 369 -19.32 0.30 -28.84
N GLY A 370 -18.10 0.87 -28.86
CA GLY A 370 -17.88 2.27 -29.22
C GLY A 370 -18.25 2.62 -30.68
N GLY A 371 -18.70 1.66 -31.50
CA GLY A 371 -18.96 1.85 -32.93
C GLY A 371 -20.25 1.25 -33.51
N LYS A 372 -21.15 0.64 -32.72
CA LYS A 372 -22.42 0.09 -33.25
C LYS A 372 -23.63 0.35 -32.36
N THR A 373 -24.12 1.58 -32.40
CA THR A 373 -25.55 1.89 -32.13
C THR A 373 -26.20 2.46 -33.40
N SER A 374 -26.48 1.60 -34.37
CA SER A 374 -27.62 1.81 -35.28
C SER A 374 -28.83 1.21 -34.55
N THR A 375 -29.56 1.93 -33.71
CA THR A 375 -30.65 2.81 -34.14
C THR A 375 -31.11 3.60 -32.90
N ILE A 376 -30.69 4.86 -32.79
CA ILE A 376 -31.36 6.04 -32.20
C ILE A 376 -30.27 7.12 -32.23
N LEU A 377 -30.20 7.83 -33.35
CA LEU A 377 -29.48 9.11 -33.45
C LEU A 377 -30.27 10.12 -32.63
N GLY A 378 -29.85 10.32 -31.38
CA GLY A 378 -30.35 11.35 -30.48
C GLY A 378 -29.17 12.05 -29.79
N ASP A 379 -28.77 13.19 -30.34
CA ASP A 379 -28.04 14.31 -29.74
C ASP A 379 -26.87 14.01 -28.75
N ILE A 380 -25.64 13.95 -29.27
CA ILE A 380 -24.36 13.90 -28.50
C ILE A 380 -24.04 15.26 -27.82
N THR A 381 -25.02 16.16 -27.69
CA THR A 381 -24.87 17.47 -27.05
C THR A 381 -25.65 17.62 -25.73
N SER A 382 -26.44 16.62 -25.33
CA SER A 382 -27.22 16.71 -24.09
C SER A 382 -26.40 16.28 -22.87
N ILE A 383 -26.16 17.22 -21.95
CA ILE A 383 -25.62 16.93 -20.62
C ILE A 383 -26.61 16.00 -19.90
N PRO A 384 -26.18 14.82 -19.42
CA PRO A 384 -27.07 13.90 -18.71
C PRO A 384 -27.62 14.55 -17.43
N GLU A 385 -28.93 14.45 -17.24
CA GLU A 385 -29.68 15.05 -16.14
C GLU A 385 -30.56 13.99 -15.47
N LEU A 386 -30.54 13.92 -14.13
CA LEU A 386 -31.55 13.18 -13.37
C LEU A 386 -32.60 14.16 -12.88
N ALA A 387 -33.88 13.81 -12.97
CA ALA A 387 -34.96 14.67 -12.50
C ALA A 387 -36.05 13.83 -11.86
N ASP A 388 -36.28 14.03 -10.56
CA ASP A 388 -37.19 13.23 -9.75
C ASP A 388 -37.80 14.03 -8.61
N TYR A 389 -38.96 13.58 -8.11
CA TYR A 389 -39.46 14.05 -6.83
C TYR A 389 -38.69 13.40 -5.68
N ILE A 390 -38.04 14.22 -4.85
CA ILE A 390 -37.25 13.77 -3.69
C ILE A 390 -37.68 14.51 -2.43
N LYS A 391 -37.73 13.78 -1.33
CA LYS A 391 -37.99 14.34 0.00
C LYS A 391 -36.68 14.88 0.57
N VAL A 392 -36.58 16.18 0.74
CA VAL A 392 -35.40 16.88 1.26
C VAL A 392 -35.65 17.33 2.70
N PHE A 393 -34.69 17.09 3.58
CA PHE A 393 -34.68 17.54 4.96
C PHE A 393 -33.39 18.32 5.25
N LYS A 394 -33.53 19.46 5.93
CA LYS A 394 -32.42 20.32 6.32
C LYS A 394 -32.51 20.62 7.82
N PRO A 395 -31.69 20.01 8.68
CA PRO A 395 -31.71 20.29 10.11
C PRO A 395 -31.33 21.75 10.39
N LYS A 396 -32.20 22.50 11.09
CA LYS A 396 -31.91 23.85 11.61
C LYS A 396 -31.95 23.83 13.13
N LYS A 397 -30.98 24.49 13.77
CA LYS A 397 -30.79 24.53 15.24
C LYS A 397 -32.00 24.98 16.08
N LEU A 398 -33.02 25.62 15.48
CA LEU A 398 -34.12 26.28 16.22
C LEU A 398 -35.54 26.05 15.68
N THR A 399 -35.77 25.20 14.67
CA THR A 399 -37.14 24.87 14.21
C THR A 399 -37.22 23.47 13.61
N LEU A 400 -38.06 22.61 14.18
CA LEU A 400 -38.44 21.31 13.59
C LEU A 400 -39.29 21.52 12.34
N LYS A 401 -38.69 21.35 11.15
CA LYS A 401 -39.45 21.11 9.93
C LYS A 401 -39.00 19.78 9.34
N GLY A 402 -39.90 18.80 9.30
CA GLY A 402 -39.67 17.48 8.73
C GLY A 402 -39.42 17.50 7.22
N TYR A 403 -39.25 16.32 6.63
CA TYR A 403 -39.04 16.15 5.19
C TYR A 403 -40.10 16.87 4.36
N LYS A 404 -39.64 17.57 3.32
CA LYS A 404 -40.50 18.21 2.32
C LYS A 404 -40.17 17.69 0.94
N GLN A 405 -41.19 17.40 0.15
CA GLN A 405 -41.01 16.91 -1.22
C GLN A 405 -40.72 18.09 -2.16
N TYR A 406 -39.70 17.93 -2.99
CA TYR A 406 -39.28 18.88 -4.01
C TYR A 406 -39.06 18.15 -5.34
N TRP A 407 -39.27 18.85 -6.45
CA TRP A 407 -38.79 18.40 -7.76
C TRP A 407 -37.29 18.71 -7.82
N CYS A 408 -36.44 17.69 -7.81
CA CYS A 408 -34.99 17.84 -7.78
C CYS A 408 -34.40 17.46 -9.13
N THR A 409 -33.52 18.31 -9.64
CA THR A 409 -32.71 18.02 -10.82
C THR A 409 -31.24 17.93 -10.45
N PHE A 410 -30.56 16.92 -10.99
CA PHE A 410 -29.13 16.70 -10.83
C PHE A 410 -28.46 16.96 -12.17
N LYS A 411 -27.60 17.97 -12.22
CA LYS A 411 -26.87 18.33 -13.44
C LYS A 411 -25.41 18.64 -13.10
N ASP A 412 -24.49 18.10 -13.90
CA ASP A 412 -23.05 18.16 -13.68
C ASP A 412 -22.62 17.61 -12.31
N THR A 413 -22.38 18.50 -11.34
CA THR A 413 -22.03 18.16 -9.94
C THR A 413 -22.93 18.86 -8.93
N SER A 414 -24.10 19.35 -9.35
CA SER A 414 -25.00 20.15 -8.51
C SER A 414 -26.43 19.61 -8.50
N ILE A 415 -27.09 19.75 -7.35
CA ILE A 415 -28.51 19.46 -7.17
C ILE A 415 -29.27 20.79 -7.08
N SER A 416 -30.32 20.92 -7.88
CA SER A 416 -31.27 22.04 -7.85
C SER A 416 -32.65 21.52 -7.46
N CYS A 417 -33.24 22.05 -6.39
CA CYS A 417 -34.54 21.66 -5.88
C CYS A 417 -35.58 22.76 -6.13
N TYR A 418 -36.70 22.40 -6.73
CA TYR A 418 -37.85 23.27 -7.07
C TYR A 418 -39.10 22.80 -6.32
N LYS A 419 -40.07 23.70 -6.08
CA LYS A 419 -41.28 23.31 -5.33
C LYS A 419 -42.17 22.34 -6.12
N SER A 420 -42.20 22.49 -7.44
CA SER A 420 -42.91 21.59 -8.35
C SER A 420 -42.18 21.50 -9.69
N LYS A 421 -42.57 20.52 -10.52
CA LYS A 421 -41.99 20.31 -11.85
C LYS A 421 -42.24 21.49 -12.79
N GLU A 422 -43.38 22.16 -12.65
CA GLU A 422 -43.78 23.31 -13.46
C GLU A 422 -42.91 24.56 -13.18
N GLU A 423 -42.32 24.64 -11.99
CA GLU A 423 -41.39 25.72 -11.58
C GLU A 423 -39.91 25.41 -11.91
N SER A 424 -39.61 24.28 -12.58
CA SER A 424 -38.23 23.83 -12.88
C SER A 424 -37.44 24.76 -13.82
N SER A 425 -38.13 25.62 -14.57
CA SER A 425 -37.53 26.67 -15.42
C SER A 425 -37.27 27.99 -14.67
N GLY A 426 -37.70 28.10 -13.41
CA GLY A 426 -37.53 29.26 -12.55
C GLY A 426 -36.28 29.20 -11.66
N THR A 427 -36.21 30.07 -10.65
CA THR A 427 -35.12 30.04 -9.66
C THR A 427 -35.30 28.86 -8.69
N PRO A 428 -34.28 28.00 -8.48
CA PRO A 428 -34.39 26.87 -7.56
C PRO A 428 -34.57 27.33 -6.12
N ALA A 429 -35.43 26.64 -5.36
CA ALA A 429 -35.61 26.89 -3.94
C ALA A 429 -34.34 26.55 -3.14
N HIS A 430 -33.62 25.52 -3.56
CA HIS A 430 -32.31 25.15 -3.03
C HIS A 430 -31.39 24.77 -4.18
N GLN A 431 -30.17 25.31 -4.19
CA GLN A 431 -29.12 24.88 -5.11
C GLN A 431 -27.89 24.53 -4.30
N MET A 432 -27.27 23.39 -4.59
CA MET A 432 -26.13 22.89 -3.84
C MET A 432 -25.12 22.22 -4.77
N ASN A 433 -23.84 22.60 -4.63
CA ASN A 433 -22.74 21.97 -5.34
C ASN A 433 -22.14 20.88 -4.45
N LEU A 434 -22.00 19.68 -5.00
CA LEU A 434 -21.56 18.50 -4.27
C LEU A 434 -20.05 18.28 -4.30
N ARG A 435 -19.26 19.09 -5.01
CA ARG A 435 -17.80 18.89 -5.05
C ARG A 435 -17.19 18.92 -3.65
N GLY A 436 -16.52 17.84 -3.28
CA GLY A 436 -15.89 17.69 -1.96
C GLY A 436 -16.88 17.54 -0.80
N CYS A 437 -18.15 17.20 -1.06
CA CYS A 437 -19.11 16.82 -0.04
C CYS A 437 -18.84 15.40 0.49
N GLU A 438 -19.28 15.13 1.71
CA GLU A 438 -19.32 13.76 2.24
C GLU A 438 -20.71 13.18 2.00
N VAL A 439 -20.76 11.96 1.44
CA VAL A 439 -21.99 11.28 1.03
C VAL A 439 -22.10 9.99 1.83
N THR A 440 -23.05 9.94 2.77
CA THR A 440 -23.24 8.78 3.66
C THR A 440 -24.59 8.11 3.39
N PRO A 441 -24.63 6.78 3.18
CA PRO A 441 -25.89 6.04 3.07
C PRO A 441 -26.59 5.93 4.44
N ASP A 442 -27.92 6.01 4.43
CA ASP A 442 -28.79 5.66 5.57
C ASP A 442 -29.97 4.84 5.03
N VAL A 443 -29.69 3.57 4.72
CA VAL A 443 -30.64 2.65 4.08
C VAL A 443 -31.11 1.59 5.06
N ASN A 444 -32.42 1.38 5.09
CA ASN A 444 -33.05 0.21 5.70
C ASN A 444 -34.10 -0.33 4.71
N ILE A 445 -33.79 -1.47 4.10
CA ILE A 445 -34.63 -2.07 3.05
C ILE A 445 -35.95 -2.58 3.60
N SER A 446 -35.95 -3.29 4.74
CA SER A 446 -37.17 -3.81 5.37
C SER A 446 -38.11 -2.69 5.82
N GLY A 447 -37.55 -1.54 6.21
CA GLY A 447 -38.30 -0.32 6.55
C GLY A 447 -38.58 0.63 5.38
N GLN A 448 -38.25 0.27 4.12
CA GLN A 448 -38.35 1.12 2.93
C GLN A 448 -37.79 2.55 3.15
N LYS A 449 -36.64 2.62 3.82
CA LYS A 449 -35.95 3.87 4.12
C LYS A 449 -34.72 3.95 3.22
N PHE A 450 -34.75 4.84 2.24
CA PHE A 450 -33.64 5.07 1.31
C PHE A 450 -33.12 6.50 1.45
N ASN A 451 -32.34 6.77 2.49
CA ASN A 451 -31.80 8.10 2.75
C ASN A 451 -30.35 8.24 2.28
N ILE A 452 -30.02 9.43 1.76
CA ILE A 452 -28.68 9.87 1.43
C ILE A 452 -28.39 11.11 2.28
N LYS A 453 -27.39 11.04 3.15
CA LYS A 453 -26.94 12.19 3.95
C LYS A 453 -25.79 12.89 3.23
N LEU A 454 -25.92 14.18 3.05
CA LEU A 454 -24.97 15.04 2.36
C LEU A 454 -24.44 16.09 3.34
N LEU A 455 -23.13 16.10 3.55
CA LEU A 455 -22.42 17.15 4.30
C LEU A 455 -21.67 18.02 3.31
N ILE A 456 -22.25 19.18 3.01
CA ILE A 456 -21.79 20.07 1.94
C ILE A 456 -20.93 21.20 2.56
N PRO A 457 -19.68 21.36 2.12
CA PRO A 457 -18.83 22.43 2.61
C PRO A 457 -19.34 23.80 2.14
N VAL A 458 -19.52 24.73 3.09
CA VAL A 458 -19.85 26.13 2.84
C VAL A 458 -18.86 27.04 3.59
N ALA A 459 -18.77 28.32 3.21
CA ALA A 459 -17.77 29.23 3.78
C ALA A 459 -17.81 29.36 5.33
N GLU A 460 -18.97 29.11 5.95
CA GLU A 460 -19.19 29.19 7.41
C GLU A 460 -19.32 27.81 8.09
N GLY A 461 -18.86 26.71 7.47
CA GLY A 461 -18.83 25.37 8.06
C GLY A 461 -19.40 24.28 7.15
N MET A 462 -20.12 23.31 7.74
CA MET A 462 -20.77 22.23 6.99
C MET A 462 -22.28 22.43 7.00
N ASN A 463 -22.89 22.31 5.82
CA ASN A 463 -24.33 22.32 5.66
C ASN A 463 -24.83 20.88 5.44
N GLU A 464 -25.56 20.35 6.41
CA GLU A 464 -26.12 19.01 6.36
C GLU A 464 -27.48 19.02 5.64
N ILE A 465 -27.65 18.12 4.66
CA ILE A 465 -28.89 17.94 3.89
C ILE A 465 -29.15 16.44 3.74
N TRP A 466 -30.38 16.02 3.99
CA TRP A 466 -30.78 14.62 3.82
C TRP A 466 -31.76 14.51 2.66
N LEU A 467 -31.44 13.65 1.71
CA LEU A 467 -32.33 13.27 0.61
C LEU A 467 -32.97 11.92 0.95
N ARG A 468 -34.27 11.77 0.71
CA ARG A 468 -34.98 10.50 0.85
C ARG A 468 -35.63 10.15 -0.48
N CYS A 469 -35.20 9.02 -1.02
CA CYS A 469 -35.72 8.39 -2.23
C CYS A 469 -36.90 7.47 -1.88
N ASP A 470 -37.76 7.20 -2.85
CA ASP A 470 -38.96 6.38 -2.68
C ASP A 470 -38.72 4.89 -2.98
N ASN A 471 -37.75 4.55 -3.84
CA ASN A 471 -37.44 3.16 -4.19
C ASN A 471 -35.95 2.92 -4.43
N GLU A 472 -35.56 1.65 -4.49
CA GLU A 472 -34.16 1.20 -4.67
C GLU A 472 -33.53 1.69 -5.97
N LYS A 473 -34.29 1.68 -7.07
CA LYS A 473 -33.79 2.14 -8.36
C LYS A 473 -33.47 3.62 -8.31
N GLN A 474 -34.39 4.44 -7.81
CA GLN A 474 -34.19 5.87 -7.64
C GLN A 474 -33.02 6.14 -6.69
N TYR A 475 -32.95 5.45 -5.56
CA TYR A 475 -31.83 5.57 -4.63
C TYR A 475 -30.48 5.23 -5.27
N ALA A 476 -30.39 4.15 -6.06
CA ALA A 476 -29.15 3.75 -6.70
C ALA A 476 -28.61 4.80 -7.68
N HIS A 477 -29.48 5.37 -8.52
CA HIS A 477 -29.10 6.43 -9.46
C HIS A 477 -28.65 7.70 -8.73
N TRP A 478 -29.43 8.15 -7.75
CA TRP A 478 -29.11 9.37 -7.00
C TRP A 478 -27.88 9.22 -6.11
N MET A 479 -27.67 8.05 -5.49
CA MET A 479 -26.50 7.78 -4.67
C MET A 479 -25.22 7.68 -5.51
N ALA A 480 -25.26 7.00 -6.66
CA ALA A 480 -24.14 6.95 -7.60
C ALA A 480 -23.76 8.36 -8.08
N ALA A 481 -24.76 9.17 -8.46
CA ALA A 481 -24.55 10.54 -8.91
C ALA A 481 -23.90 11.41 -7.81
N CYS A 482 -24.40 11.33 -6.56
CA CYS A 482 -23.83 12.06 -5.44
C CYS A 482 -22.38 11.63 -5.14
N ARG A 483 -22.07 10.32 -5.17
CA ARG A 483 -20.72 9.78 -4.93
C ARG A 483 -19.71 10.17 -6.01
N LEU A 484 -20.14 10.29 -7.26
CA LEU A 484 -19.26 10.77 -8.33
C LEU A 484 -19.05 12.28 -8.23
N ALA A 485 -20.11 13.05 -7.98
CA ALA A 485 -20.01 14.49 -7.85
C ALA A 485 -19.17 14.93 -6.65
N SER A 486 -19.16 14.17 -5.55
CA SER A 486 -18.25 14.42 -4.42
C SER A 486 -16.78 14.33 -4.79
N LYS A 487 -16.45 13.43 -5.73
CA LYS A 487 -15.11 13.25 -6.33
C LYS A 487 -14.85 14.22 -7.50
N GLY A 488 -15.80 15.10 -7.83
CA GLY A 488 -15.70 16.05 -8.94
C GLY A 488 -15.98 15.45 -10.32
N LYS A 489 -16.49 14.21 -10.39
CA LYS A 489 -16.89 13.53 -11.62
C LYS A 489 -18.38 13.74 -11.92
N THR A 490 -18.78 13.66 -13.19
CA THR A 490 -20.18 13.81 -13.63
C THR A 490 -20.80 12.46 -13.99
N MET A 491 -22.11 12.43 -14.23
CA MET A 491 -22.82 11.22 -14.69
C MET A 491 -22.45 10.79 -16.12
N ALA A 492 -21.69 11.62 -16.85
CA ALA A 492 -21.14 11.27 -18.16
C ALA A 492 -19.86 10.41 -18.06
N ASP A 493 -19.29 10.23 -16.86
CA ASP A 493 -18.15 9.34 -16.64
C ASP A 493 -18.57 7.87 -16.81
N SER A 494 -17.75 7.07 -17.49
CA SER A 494 -18.04 5.65 -17.78
C SER A 494 -18.29 4.81 -16.52
N SER A 495 -17.80 5.25 -15.36
CA SER A 495 -18.02 4.57 -14.08
C SER A 495 -19.42 4.77 -13.49
N TYR A 496 -20.24 5.71 -13.98
CA TYR A 496 -21.57 5.98 -13.42
C TYR A 496 -22.50 4.78 -13.51
N ASN A 497 -22.63 4.16 -14.69
CA ASN A 497 -23.50 3.01 -14.87
C ASN A 497 -23.03 1.80 -14.04
N LEU A 498 -21.71 1.62 -13.93
CA LEU A 498 -21.13 0.56 -13.10
C LEU A 498 -21.44 0.77 -11.62
N GLU A 499 -21.30 2.01 -11.11
CA GLU A 499 -21.63 2.36 -9.73
C GLU A 499 -23.13 2.13 -9.43
N VAL A 500 -24.03 2.49 -10.37
CA VAL A 500 -25.47 2.21 -10.24
C VAL A 500 -25.73 0.70 -10.14
N GLN A 501 -25.11 -0.11 -11.00
CA GLN A 501 -25.26 -1.57 -10.94
C GLN A 501 -24.71 -2.16 -9.64
N ASN A 502 -23.57 -1.65 -9.14
CA ASN A 502 -22.99 -2.07 -7.87
C ASN A 502 -23.90 -1.75 -6.67
N ILE A 503 -24.59 -0.60 -6.69
CA ILE A 503 -25.54 -0.24 -5.63
C ILE A 503 -26.81 -1.10 -5.75
N LEU A 504 -27.32 -1.35 -6.96
CA LEU A 504 -28.48 -2.21 -7.17
C LEU A 504 -28.21 -3.66 -6.77
N SER A 505 -27.03 -4.20 -7.08
CA SER A 505 -26.64 -5.55 -6.65
C SER A 505 -26.54 -5.65 -5.13
N PHE A 506 -25.96 -4.63 -4.47
CA PHE A 506 -25.94 -4.54 -3.01
C PHE A 506 -27.34 -4.53 -2.39
N LEU A 507 -28.30 -3.78 -2.96
CA LEU A 507 -29.67 -3.74 -2.46
C LEU A 507 -30.42 -5.07 -2.69
N LYS A 508 -30.20 -5.73 -3.84
CA LYS A 508 -30.78 -7.05 -4.13
C LYS A 508 -30.24 -8.16 -3.23
N MET A 509 -28.96 -8.11 -2.87
CA MET A 509 -28.38 -9.07 -1.93
C MET A 509 -29.02 -9.00 -0.54
N GLN A 510 -29.51 -7.83 -0.13
CA GLN A 510 -30.26 -7.65 1.11
C GLN A 510 -31.74 -8.09 1.02
N HIS A 511 -32.26 -8.37 -0.20
CA HIS A 511 -33.62 -8.90 -0.43
C HIS A 511 -33.69 -10.43 -0.50
N LEU A 512 -32.58 -11.12 -0.72
CA LEU A 512 -32.54 -12.58 -0.80
C LEU A 512 -32.64 -13.22 0.60
N ASN A 513 -33.84 -13.15 1.18
CA ASN A 513 -34.39 -14.20 2.01
C ASN A 513 -35.34 -15.03 1.13
N PRO A 514 -34.94 -16.19 0.59
CA PRO A 514 -35.89 -17.26 0.35
C PRO A 514 -36.15 -18.01 1.66
N ASP A 515 -37.40 -18.41 1.87
CA ASP A 515 -37.81 -19.40 2.89
C ASP A 515 -36.84 -20.60 2.96
N PRO A 516 -36.75 -21.28 4.13
CA PRO A 516 -35.75 -22.30 4.40
C PRO A 516 -35.95 -23.51 3.47
N GLN A 517 -35.24 -23.53 2.35
CA GLN A 517 -34.96 -24.77 1.66
C GLN A 517 -33.87 -25.48 2.44
N LEU A 518 -34.27 -26.57 3.10
CA LEU A 518 -33.42 -27.58 3.72
C LEU A 518 -32.25 -27.93 2.80
N ILE A 519 -31.08 -27.37 3.11
CA ILE A 519 -29.80 -27.93 2.66
C ILE A 519 -29.63 -29.23 3.46
N PRO A 520 -29.28 -30.37 2.81
CA PRO A 520 -29.02 -31.61 3.52
C PRO A 520 -27.98 -31.40 4.62
N GLU A 521 -28.36 -31.73 5.85
CA GLU A 521 -27.45 -31.89 6.97
C GLU A 521 -26.32 -32.83 6.56
N GLN A 522 -25.08 -32.33 6.45
CA GLN A 522 -23.82 -33.01 6.79
C GLN A 522 -22.61 -32.21 6.28
N ILE A 523 -22.34 -31.04 6.89
CA ILE A 523 -20.96 -30.60 7.17
C ILE A 523 -21.02 -29.92 8.55
N THR A 524 -20.51 -30.60 9.57
CA THR A 524 -20.33 -30.03 10.92
C THR A 524 -19.53 -28.73 10.81
N THR A 525 -20.16 -27.60 11.09
CA THR A 525 -19.51 -26.28 11.08
C THR A 525 -18.77 -26.08 12.40
N ASP A 526 -17.54 -26.59 12.49
CA ASP A 526 -16.64 -26.33 13.62
C ASP A 526 -16.08 -24.90 13.53
N ILE A 527 -16.91 -23.90 13.84
CA ILE A 527 -16.46 -22.52 14.01
C ILE A 527 -15.76 -22.40 15.35
N ASN A 528 -14.44 -22.15 15.31
CA ASN A 528 -13.68 -21.74 16.49
C ASN A 528 -13.58 -20.20 16.54
N PRO A 529 -14.39 -19.50 17.35
CA PRO A 529 -14.36 -18.04 17.42
C PRO A 529 -13.06 -17.52 18.05
N GLU A 530 -12.28 -18.34 18.75
CA GLU A 530 -11.06 -17.92 19.45
C GLU A 530 -9.95 -17.40 18.51
N CYS A 531 -10.02 -17.76 17.22
CA CYS A 531 -9.10 -17.30 16.18
C CYS A 531 -9.72 -16.26 15.23
N LEU A 532 -10.98 -15.85 15.45
CA LEU A 532 -11.74 -14.99 14.53
C LEU A 532 -12.08 -13.61 15.11
N VAL A 533 -12.01 -13.45 16.44
CA VAL A 533 -12.29 -12.18 17.11
C VAL A 533 -11.12 -11.76 18.00
N SER A 534 -11.03 -10.46 18.29
CA SER A 534 -10.00 -9.97 19.21
C SER A 534 -10.18 -10.54 20.63
N PRO A 535 -9.10 -10.65 21.44
CA PRO A 535 -9.17 -11.22 22.79
C PRO A 535 -10.15 -10.51 23.74
N ARG A 536 -10.51 -9.25 23.48
CA ARG A 536 -11.48 -8.49 24.29
C ARG A 536 -12.89 -9.06 24.19
N TYR A 537 -13.30 -9.54 23.02
CA TYR A 537 -14.64 -10.12 22.82
C TYR A 537 -14.76 -11.49 23.49
N LEU A 538 -13.68 -12.28 23.51
CA LEU A 538 -13.62 -13.56 24.22
C LEU A 538 -13.73 -13.39 25.74
N LYS A 539 -13.26 -12.25 26.29
CA LYS A 539 -13.42 -11.91 27.71
C LYS A 539 -14.83 -11.42 28.06
N LYS A 540 -15.51 -10.76 27.11
CA LYS A 540 -16.83 -10.13 27.33
C LYS A 540 -17.99 -11.11 27.11
N TYR A 541 -17.88 -12.02 26.13
CA TYR A 541 -18.96 -12.90 25.71
C TYR A 541 -18.57 -14.37 25.82
N LYS A 542 -19.58 -15.25 26.02
CA LYS A 542 -19.36 -16.70 25.97
C LYS A 542 -19.15 -17.14 24.53
N ASN A 543 -18.24 -18.09 24.32
CA ASN A 543 -17.91 -18.66 23.00
C ASN A 543 -19.18 -19.01 22.17
N LYS A 544 -20.15 -19.71 22.77
CA LYS A 544 -21.44 -20.04 22.12
C LYS A 544 -22.24 -18.83 21.59
N GLN A 545 -22.23 -17.71 22.31
CA GLN A 545 -22.93 -16.49 21.88
C GLN A 545 -22.23 -15.84 20.69
N ILE A 546 -20.89 -15.83 20.70
CA ILE A 546 -20.08 -15.31 19.60
C ILE A 546 -20.30 -16.16 18.36
N THR A 547 -20.23 -17.49 18.47
CA THR A 547 -20.47 -18.42 17.36
C THR A 547 -21.83 -18.22 16.70
N ALA A 548 -22.90 -18.06 17.50
CA ALA A 548 -24.24 -17.81 16.95
C ALA A 548 -24.31 -16.53 16.11
N ARG A 549 -23.67 -15.45 16.58
CA ARG A 549 -23.64 -14.16 15.86
C ARG A 549 -22.76 -14.18 14.63
N ILE A 550 -21.64 -14.92 14.67
CA ILE A 550 -20.80 -15.15 13.48
C ILE A 550 -21.60 -15.91 12.43
N LEU A 551 -22.34 -16.95 12.81
CA LEU A 551 -23.19 -17.71 11.89
C LEU A 551 -24.29 -16.87 11.25
N GLU A 552 -24.93 -16.00 12.03
CA GLU A 552 -25.92 -15.05 11.54
C GLU A 552 -25.31 -14.08 10.51
N ALA A 553 -24.15 -13.49 10.83
CA ALA A 553 -23.44 -12.63 9.89
C ALA A 553 -22.95 -13.40 8.64
N HIS A 554 -22.55 -14.66 8.80
CA HIS A 554 -22.04 -15.51 7.72
C HIS A 554 -23.07 -15.78 6.62
N GLN A 555 -24.37 -15.80 6.94
CA GLN A 555 -25.43 -15.96 5.93
C GLN A 555 -25.34 -14.90 4.82
N ASN A 556 -24.88 -13.69 5.15
CA ASN A 556 -24.75 -12.59 4.20
C ASN A 556 -23.53 -12.71 3.27
N VAL A 557 -22.57 -13.58 3.58
CA VAL A 557 -21.28 -13.69 2.86
C VAL A 557 -21.04 -15.07 2.24
N ALA A 558 -21.87 -16.06 2.55
CA ALA A 558 -21.69 -17.46 2.17
C ALA A 558 -21.60 -17.71 0.64
N GLN A 559 -22.13 -16.80 -0.18
CA GLN A 559 -22.12 -16.91 -1.65
C GLN A 559 -20.95 -16.16 -2.32
N MET A 560 -20.14 -15.43 -1.55
CA MET A 560 -19.03 -14.65 -2.11
C MET A 560 -17.88 -15.55 -2.56
N SER A 561 -17.20 -15.18 -3.64
CA SER A 561 -15.94 -15.82 -4.02
C SER A 561 -14.81 -15.50 -3.01
N LEU A 562 -13.70 -16.24 -3.06
CA LEU A 562 -12.57 -16.04 -2.16
C LEU A 562 -11.99 -14.61 -2.25
N ILE A 563 -11.77 -14.10 -3.47
CA ILE A 563 -11.20 -12.77 -3.68
C ILE A 563 -12.24 -11.68 -3.37
N GLU A 564 -13.51 -11.91 -3.71
CA GLU A 564 -14.59 -10.97 -3.36
C GLU A 564 -14.71 -10.82 -1.83
N ALA A 565 -14.68 -11.92 -1.07
CA ALA A 565 -14.75 -11.86 0.38
C ALA A 565 -13.56 -11.07 0.99
N LYS A 566 -12.34 -11.26 0.46
CA LYS A 566 -11.16 -10.45 0.84
C LYS A 566 -11.35 -8.97 0.53
N MET A 567 -11.88 -8.65 -0.65
CA MET A 567 -12.17 -7.27 -1.05
C MET A 567 -13.23 -6.62 -0.17
N ARG A 568 -14.30 -7.35 0.20
CA ARG A 568 -15.33 -6.88 1.14
C ARG A 568 -14.76 -6.63 2.53
N PHE A 569 -13.85 -7.49 3.00
CA PHE A 569 -13.14 -7.28 4.26
C PHE A 569 -12.34 -5.97 4.23
N ILE A 570 -11.56 -5.75 3.16
CA ILE A 570 -10.78 -4.51 2.97
C ILE A 570 -11.71 -3.28 2.91
N GLN A 571 -12.84 -3.36 2.20
CA GLN A 571 -13.81 -2.27 2.10
C GLN A 571 -14.44 -1.93 3.46
N ALA A 572 -14.83 -2.94 4.25
CA ALA A 572 -15.35 -2.72 5.60
C ALA A 572 -14.29 -2.10 6.52
N TRP A 573 -13.03 -2.54 6.39
CA TRP A 573 -11.90 -1.94 7.11
C TRP A 573 -11.66 -0.48 6.71
N GLN A 574 -11.80 -0.14 5.42
CA GLN A 574 -11.70 1.23 4.91
C GLN A 574 -12.81 2.16 5.42
N SER A 575 -13.97 1.63 5.80
CA SER A 575 -15.07 2.41 6.36
C SER A 575 -14.93 2.74 7.85
N LEU A 576 -13.94 2.18 8.53
CA LEU A 576 -13.70 2.47 9.95
C LEU A 576 -13.27 3.94 10.14
N PRO A 577 -13.72 4.63 11.22
CA PRO A 577 -13.44 6.06 11.40
C PRO A 577 -11.95 6.43 11.45
N GLU A 578 -11.15 5.58 12.09
CA GLU A 578 -9.69 5.78 12.26
C GLU A 578 -8.88 5.19 11.10
N PHE A 579 -9.54 4.75 10.03
CA PHE A 579 -8.87 4.17 8.88
C PHE A 579 -7.89 5.15 8.22
N GLY A 580 -6.69 4.67 7.95
CA GLY A 580 -5.69 5.39 7.17
C GLY A 580 -5.06 6.59 7.86
N ILE A 581 -5.13 6.68 9.20
CA ILE A 581 -4.46 7.70 10.00
C ILE A 581 -3.15 7.12 10.56
N THR A 582 -2.01 7.66 10.13
CA THR A 582 -0.70 7.35 10.72
C THR A 582 -0.34 8.40 11.77
N HIS A 583 -0.12 7.96 13.01
CA HIS A 583 0.10 8.84 14.16
C HIS A 583 1.58 9.09 14.44
N PHE A 584 1.96 10.34 14.70
CA PHE A 584 3.29 10.72 15.16
C PHE A 584 3.19 11.63 16.39
N ILE A 585 4.14 11.48 17.31
CA ILE A 585 4.24 12.33 18.50
C ILE A 585 4.78 13.71 18.08
N ALA A 586 4.03 14.75 18.37
CA ALA A 586 4.36 16.11 18.00
C ALA A 586 4.05 17.12 19.10
N ARG A 587 4.75 18.25 19.08
CA ARG A 587 4.48 19.43 19.91
C ARG A 587 4.08 20.59 19.03
N PHE A 588 2.87 21.10 19.22
CA PHE A 588 2.34 22.24 18.46
C PHE A 588 2.69 23.57 19.14
N GLN A 589 2.72 24.64 18.36
CA GLN A 589 2.94 25.99 18.88
C GLN A 589 1.89 26.35 19.95
N GLY A 590 2.34 26.75 21.14
CA GLY A 590 1.47 27.06 22.29
C GLY A 590 1.05 25.84 23.13
N GLY A 591 1.35 24.61 22.68
CA GLY A 591 1.09 23.38 23.44
C GLY A 591 2.16 23.14 24.51
N LYS A 592 1.74 22.89 25.76
CA LYS A 592 2.64 22.51 26.86
C LYS A 592 2.84 20.99 27.01
N LYS A 593 2.01 20.19 26.32
CA LYS A 593 2.01 18.73 26.40
C LYS A 593 2.37 18.12 25.04
N GLU A 594 2.76 16.86 25.06
CA GLU A 594 2.85 16.07 23.83
C GLU A 594 1.46 15.77 23.31
N GLU A 595 1.29 15.93 22.01
CA GLU A 595 0.07 15.70 21.26
C GLU A 595 0.40 14.80 20.06
N LEU A 596 -0.58 14.51 19.21
CA LEU A 596 -0.38 13.70 18.01
C LEU A 596 -0.62 14.53 16.75
N ILE A 597 0.21 14.28 15.74
CA ILE A 597 -0.08 14.64 14.35
C ILE A 597 -0.45 13.35 13.61
N GLY A 598 -1.71 13.23 13.24
CA GLY A 598 -2.24 12.20 12.36
C GLY A 598 -2.09 12.61 10.90
N ILE A 599 -1.51 11.74 10.09
CA ILE A 599 -1.37 11.93 8.65
C ILE A 599 -2.28 10.92 7.96
N ALA A 600 -3.22 11.41 7.16
CA ALA A 600 -4.07 10.59 6.30
C ALA A 600 -3.91 11.04 4.84
N TYR A 601 -4.43 10.25 3.91
CA TYR A 601 -4.17 10.47 2.47
C TYR A 601 -4.58 11.84 1.92
N ASN A 602 -5.51 12.53 2.58
CA ASN A 602 -6.04 13.82 2.14
C ASN A 602 -5.91 14.95 3.17
N ARG A 603 -5.35 14.69 4.37
CA ARG A 603 -5.38 15.64 5.48
C ARG A 603 -4.31 15.37 6.55
N LEU A 604 -3.97 16.44 7.26
CA LEU A 604 -3.24 16.43 8.52
C LEU A 604 -4.21 16.71 9.67
N ILE A 605 -4.07 16.01 10.79
CA ILE A 605 -4.98 16.08 11.93
C ILE A 605 -4.16 16.27 13.21
N ARG A 606 -4.40 17.35 13.94
CA ARG A 606 -3.91 17.51 15.32
C ARG A 606 -4.87 16.76 16.23
N MET A 607 -4.35 15.80 17.00
CA MET A 607 -5.15 14.91 17.84
C MET A 607 -4.66 14.94 19.29
N ASP A 608 -5.58 14.75 20.23
CA ASP A 608 -5.24 14.59 21.64
C ASP A 608 -4.55 13.24 21.86
N ALA A 609 -3.42 13.23 22.58
CA ALA A 609 -2.63 12.02 22.78
C ALA A 609 -3.28 10.99 23.72
N SER A 610 -4.25 11.41 24.54
CA SER A 610 -4.91 10.56 25.52
C SER A 610 -6.24 9.99 25.01
N THR A 611 -7.04 10.81 24.33
CA THR A 611 -8.35 10.36 23.81
C THR A 611 -8.30 9.93 22.35
N GLY A 612 -7.35 10.43 21.57
CA GLY A 612 -7.33 10.26 20.11
C GLY A 612 -8.26 11.21 19.37
N ASP A 613 -8.97 12.11 20.05
CA ASP A 613 -9.93 13.00 19.40
C ASP A 613 -9.23 14.03 18.50
N ALA A 614 -9.84 14.28 17.33
CA ALA A 614 -9.39 15.31 16.41
C ALA A 614 -9.66 16.73 16.97
N ILE A 615 -8.60 17.47 17.27
CA ILE A 615 -8.65 18.86 17.74
C ILE A 615 -8.77 19.83 16.56
N LYS A 616 -7.99 19.60 15.50
CA LYS A 616 -7.97 20.46 14.31
C LYS A 616 -7.49 19.70 13.08
N THR A 617 -8.07 20.01 11.92
CA THR A 617 -7.80 19.31 10.66
C THR A 617 -7.43 20.29 9.56
N TRP A 618 -6.42 19.94 8.76
CA TRP A 618 -5.97 20.70 7.59
C TRP A 618 -5.99 19.78 6.36
N ARG A 619 -6.51 20.26 5.23
CA ARG A 619 -6.67 19.46 4.01
C ARG A 619 -5.49 19.66 3.06
N PHE A 620 -4.99 18.57 2.46
CA PHE A 620 -3.94 18.63 1.44
C PHE A 620 -4.35 19.39 0.19
N SER A 621 -5.64 19.42 -0.16
CA SER A 621 -6.15 20.22 -1.29
C SER A 621 -5.81 21.71 -1.19
N ASN A 622 -5.63 22.22 0.03
CA ASN A 622 -5.33 23.62 0.29
C ASN A 622 -3.85 23.83 0.58
N MET A 623 -3.03 22.77 0.59
CA MET A 623 -1.61 22.86 0.88
C MET A 623 -0.87 23.48 -0.30
N LYS A 624 -0.04 24.49 -0.03
CA LYS A 624 0.79 25.16 -1.03
C LYS A 624 2.19 24.56 -1.06
N GLN A 625 2.80 24.47 0.12
CA GLN A 625 4.15 23.97 0.32
C GLN A 625 4.34 23.57 1.78
N TRP A 626 5.41 22.83 2.07
CA TRP A 626 5.89 22.61 3.42
C TRP A 626 7.40 22.80 3.47
N ASN A 627 7.90 23.18 4.64
CA ASN A 627 9.32 23.37 4.91
C ASN A 627 9.69 22.59 6.17
N VAL A 628 10.88 22.02 6.19
CA VAL A 628 11.41 21.33 7.36
C VAL A 628 12.66 22.04 7.83
N ASN A 629 12.63 22.57 9.05
CA ASN A 629 13.81 23.08 9.71
C ASN A 629 14.45 21.94 10.51
N TRP A 630 15.54 21.38 9.96
CA TRP A 630 16.26 20.24 10.53
C TRP A 630 16.94 20.54 11.88
N GLU A 631 17.35 21.80 12.11
CA GLU A 631 18.06 22.21 13.33
C GLU A 631 17.14 22.12 14.56
N ILE A 632 15.91 22.62 14.41
CA ILE A 632 14.90 22.61 15.49
C ILE A 632 13.86 21.49 15.33
N LYS A 633 14.03 20.61 14.34
CA LYS A 633 13.10 19.51 14.02
C LYS A 633 11.65 19.97 13.87
N MET A 634 11.45 21.09 13.19
CA MET A 634 10.14 21.70 13.01
C MET A 634 9.67 21.55 11.57
N VAL A 635 8.45 21.03 11.41
CA VAL A 635 7.75 21.01 10.13
C VAL A 635 6.77 22.17 10.10
N THR A 636 6.87 23.00 9.07
CA THR A 636 5.93 24.11 8.82
C THR A 636 5.21 23.86 7.50
N VAL A 637 3.89 23.79 7.54
CA VAL A 637 3.04 23.58 6.37
C VAL A 637 2.24 24.85 6.12
N GLU A 638 2.31 25.35 4.88
CA GLU A 638 1.58 26.53 4.45
C GLU A 638 0.38 26.12 3.60
N PHE A 639 -0.79 26.65 3.96
CA PHE A 639 -2.04 26.41 3.25
C PHE A 639 -2.52 27.69 2.56
N ALA A 640 -3.62 27.58 1.81
CA ALA A 640 -4.40 28.71 1.35
C ALA A 640 -4.86 29.60 2.53
N ASP A 641 -5.22 30.85 2.22
CA ASP A 641 -5.73 31.83 3.18
C ASP A 641 -4.76 32.16 4.33
N GLU A 642 -3.45 32.11 4.06
CA GLU A 642 -2.36 32.39 5.02
C GLU A 642 -2.38 31.50 6.28
N VAL A 643 -3.11 30.38 6.23
CA VAL A 643 -3.13 29.42 7.34
C VAL A 643 -1.79 28.68 7.38
N ARG A 644 -1.13 28.78 8.54
CA ARG A 644 0.13 28.06 8.82
C ARG A 644 -0.07 27.03 9.92
N LEU A 645 0.49 25.85 9.71
CA LEU A 645 0.64 24.80 10.70
C LEU A 645 2.13 24.66 11.02
N SER A 646 2.51 24.65 12.29
CA SER A 646 3.89 24.35 12.71
C SER A 646 3.88 23.42 13.91
N PHE A 647 4.70 22.38 13.84
CA PHE A 647 4.87 21.41 14.90
C PHE A 647 6.28 20.85 14.92
N ILE A 648 6.73 20.44 16.10
CA ILE A 648 8.04 19.83 16.33
C ILE A 648 7.86 18.34 16.59
N CYS A 649 8.57 17.49 15.85
CA CYS A 649 8.62 16.06 16.10
C CYS A 649 9.60 15.78 17.26
N THR A 650 9.14 15.18 18.35
CA THR A 650 9.98 14.98 19.54
C THR A 650 10.88 13.75 19.40
N GLU A 651 10.28 12.59 19.17
CA GLU A 651 10.99 11.31 19.10
C GLU A 651 11.24 10.83 17.66
N VAL A 652 10.34 11.14 16.71
CA VAL A 652 10.49 10.74 15.30
C VAL A 652 11.40 11.70 14.54
N ASP A 653 12.20 11.15 13.62
CA ASP A 653 12.91 11.99 12.65
C ASP A 653 11.88 12.71 11.78
N CYS A 654 12.01 14.04 11.65
CA CYS A 654 11.16 14.85 10.78
C CYS A 654 11.15 14.33 9.34
N LYS A 655 12.20 13.60 8.93
CA LYS A 655 12.28 12.93 7.63
C LYS A 655 11.13 11.97 7.38
N VAL A 656 10.70 11.21 8.38
CA VAL A 656 9.58 10.27 8.20
C VAL A 656 8.30 11.04 7.90
N VAL A 657 7.98 12.05 8.70
CA VAL A 657 6.80 12.91 8.49
C VAL A 657 6.86 13.64 7.15
N HIS A 658 8.02 14.17 6.77
CA HIS A 658 8.26 14.78 5.47
C HIS A 658 7.96 13.81 4.32
N GLU A 659 8.48 12.58 4.39
CA GLU A 659 8.25 11.56 3.38
C GLU A 659 6.78 11.16 3.31
N PHE A 660 6.07 11.06 4.45
CA PHE A 660 4.64 10.77 4.45
C PHE A 660 3.82 11.84 3.72
N ILE A 661 4.13 13.12 3.94
CA ILE A 661 3.46 14.23 3.23
C ILE A 661 3.77 14.15 1.74
N GLY A 662 5.06 14.08 1.36
CA GLY A 662 5.48 14.01 -0.05
C GLY A 662 4.94 12.77 -0.77
N GLY A 663 4.94 11.63 -0.10
CA GLY A 663 4.42 10.36 -0.59
C GLY A 663 2.92 10.37 -0.84
N TYR A 664 2.10 10.90 0.09
CA TYR A 664 0.66 11.02 -0.18
C TYR A 664 0.36 12.00 -1.32
N ILE A 665 1.15 13.07 -1.47
CA ILE A 665 1.03 13.97 -2.63
C ILE A 665 1.39 13.25 -3.92
N PHE A 666 2.48 12.48 -3.95
CA PHE A 666 2.85 11.63 -5.08
C PHE A 666 1.74 10.62 -5.44
N LEU A 667 1.18 9.92 -4.46
CA LEU A 667 0.12 8.94 -4.72
C LEU A 667 -1.16 9.56 -5.28
N SER A 668 -1.40 10.86 -5.04
CA SER A 668 -2.55 11.60 -5.57
C SER A 668 -2.37 12.04 -7.03
N THR A 669 -1.15 12.07 -7.56
CA THR A 669 -0.88 12.46 -8.97
C THR A 669 -1.15 11.31 -9.95
N ARG A 670 -1.15 10.06 -9.48
CA ARG A 670 -1.37 8.84 -10.28
C ARG A 670 -2.63 8.86 -11.14
N ALA A 671 -3.73 9.45 -10.64
CA ALA A 671 -4.98 9.52 -11.40
C ALA A 671 -4.93 10.45 -12.63
N LYS A 672 -3.89 11.29 -12.74
CA LYS A 672 -3.66 12.21 -13.86
C LYS A 672 -2.51 11.76 -14.75
N ASP A 673 -1.75 10.76 -14.32
CA ASP A 673 -0.60 10.29 -15.05
C ASP A 673 -1.06 9.42 -16.22
N GLN A 674 -0.61 9.76 -17.43
CA GLN A 674 -0.82 8.94 -18.62
C GLN A 674 0.36 7.99 -18.86
N ASN A 675 1.43 8.08 -18.05
CA ASN A 675 2.52 7.13 -18.09
C ASN A 675 2.11 5.84 -17.36
N GLU A 676 2.28 4.70 -18.02
CA GLU A 676 2.05 3.38 -17.43
C GLU A 676 3.15 2.98 -16.42
N SER A 677 4.27 3.71 -16.39
CA SER A 677 5.42 3.45 -15.51
C SER A 677 5.49 4.40 -14.30
N LEU A 678 5.99 3.86 -13.18
CA LEU A 678 6.18 4.60 -11.93
C LEU A 678 7.25 5.71 -12.08
N ASP A 679 6.87 6.98 -11.91
CA ASP A 679 7.81 8.12 -11.92
C ASP A 679 8.61 8.21 -10.60
N GLU A 680 9.68 7.41 -10.51
CA GLU A 680 10.58 7.42 -9.35
C GLU A 680 11.23 8.80 -9.13
N GLU A 681 11.50 9.54 -10.20
CA GLU A 681 12.17 10.85 -10.10
C GLU A 681 11.26 11.87 -9.41
N MET A 682 9.97 11.89 -9.75
CA MET A 682 8.97 12.71 -9.07
C MET A 682 8.83 12.32 -7.60
N PHE A 683 8.83 11.02 -7.28
CA PHE A 683 8.82 10.56 -5.89
C PHE A 683 10.02 11.11 -5.11
N TYR A 684 11.25 10.97 -5.64
CA TYR A 684 12.44 11.50 -4.98
C TYR A 684 12.41 13.03 -4.87
N LYS A 685 11.90 13.76 -5.87
CA LYS A 685 11.73 15.22 -5.78
C LYS A 685 10.82 15.62 -4.62
N LEU A 686 9.71 14.90 -4.42
CA LEU A 686 8.74 15.20 -3.36
C LEU A 686 9.19 14.77 -1.96
N THR A 687 10.10 13.79 -1.86
CA THR A 687 10.49 13.18 -0.56
C THR A 687 11.93 13.46 -0.14
N SER A 688 12.76 14.00 -1.04
CA SER A 688 14.17 14.31 -0.79
C SER A 688 14.73 15.50 -1.57
N GLY A 689 14.01 16.01 -2.57
CA GLY A 689 14.53 17.00 -3.53
C GLY A 689 14.66 18.44 -3.01
N TRP A 690 14.15 18.73 -1.81
CA TRP A 690 14.12 20.07 -1.21
C TRP A 690 14.76 20.07 0.19
N VAL A 691 15.92 19.43 0.33
CA VAL A 691 16.72 19.41 1.57
C VAL A 691 17.76 20.52 1.58
#